data_AF-A0A0F9Z2K6-F1
#
_entry.id   AF-A0A0F9Z2K6-F1
#
_cell.length_a   1.000
_cell.length_b   1.000
_cell.length_c   1.000
_cell.angle_alpha   90.00
_cell.angle_beta   90.00
_cell.angle_gamma   90.00
#
_symmetry.space_group_name_H-M   'P 1'
#
loop_
_entity.id
_entity.type
_entity.pdbx_description
1 polymer ?
#
loop_
_entity_poly.entity_id
_entity_poly.type
_entity_poly.pdbx_seq_one_letter_code
_entity_poly.pdbx_strand_id
1 'polypeptide(L)'
;MAPMTATVQYSLGKDERTRSDKAVKMLFSPHRLFRYDDGPDDVAALVQIVEYLGATANGLGLYGPGPLLDYLFKHVPDLAHQAACIVSDDASLWSTRIHDLAVLGPAHLPAGIDTVFLCETRTAKRYSMRKRIGDDVRVVCPGILEQLNWRELPDRAWAPDTGCIYPIDIPEIDIPSGLDMVLMDLPSRNLSMMPNGLGYVNKALKAAGVKHQVVDGDIILYHRYHTFRLLDSDGDIRLPSGQVMPEDPWAAEDMSLWERPETLDLFREDFEEILTKLVAARPKVLGLSIQQCNLMFCREMARRAKEALPDLVVIVGGYSCRHSNVGRDVFPECDYMAILEVDDTIGEMVRRLAAGERPANTPGYISVYDSSDWQFEPAPFPHDLDAVGMPVYDWCDLDVYRNYQHYQLVPVIASRGCHWGRCRFCGEALPWRKRSPSNFVDELEYMVDQGAYQFVFSESDLNGDPELFKEICQEIVDRGLTVILGGQLRIDRRNTRDFFRQLRAAGFVSLRFGVDGWSANVLKIQNKGYTVDQIKRNLKDCHAAGIYVEVNTVIGCPGETEQDVDDSIALMLECHKYIGRLANINPLQLLRGSIYFRDPEKYGITLTQPREELEADNFASLPEDVWTSEDPHIDREIRHARCDRVLRALQESGYDFGAGASPKVEALNKDDDEPQETTTNPVPADPADGAQTSRMFRHQSEYYLFCGKDSELLSAPRKPFWRRALRAFRRVDKWGTYAARIYYSAQATVRKQWERSAGRPDEDAPRQVNADDDFGPFNILGISREAPPSMVCMVKESYFGYNLLRVQSGYVAVKLGYPLDIDKAASADAPLGPYVRRATVKELAQAVASKSASAEQPMLVCEESR
;
A
#
# COMPACT_ATOMS: atom_id res chain seq x y z
N MET A 1 -0.54 14.14 2.26
CA MET A 1 0.06 14.51 0.94
C MET A 1 0.15 16.03 0.72
N ALA A 2 0.96 16.50 -0.23
CA ALA A 2 0.97 17.91 -0.65
C ALA A 2 -0.05 18.15 -1.78
N PRO A 3 -0.82 19.25 -1.77
CA PRO A 3 -1.76 19.56 -2.84
C PRO A 3 -1.08 19.68 -4.21
N MET A 4 -1.80 19.33 -5.28
CA MET A 4 -1.35 19.55 -6.65
C MET A 4 -1.22 21.05 -6.90
N THR A 5 0.01 21.50 -7.18
CA THR A 5 0.31 22.92 -7.40
C THR A 5 0.71 23.20 -8.84
N ALA A 6 0.23 24.33 -9.37
CA ALA A 6 0.63 24.90 -10.64
C ALA A 6 1.27 26.27 -10.42
N THR A 7 2.12 26.70 -11.35
CA THR A 7 2.58 28.09 -11.41
C THR A 7 1.77 28.81 -12.48
N VAL A 8 1.02 29.84 -12.08
CA VAL A 8 0.13 30.58 -12.98
C VAL A 8 0.71 31.94 -13.26
N GLN A 9 0.79 32.28 -14.55
CA GLN A 9 1.22 33.59 -15.02
C GLN A 9 0.00 34.42 -15.40
N TYR A 10 -0.08 35.64 -14.89
CA TYR A 10 -1.17 36.57 -15.19
C TYR A 10 -0.66 38.01 -15.30
N SER A 11 -1.32 38.79 -16.15
CA SER A 11 -1.00 40.20 -16.37
C SER A 11 -1.76 41.08 -15.39
N LEU A 12 -1.05 41.92 -14.64
CA LEU A 12 -1.67 43.01 -13.91
C LEU A 12 -1.92 44.13 -14.92
N GLY A 13 -3.18 44.55 -15.10
CA GLY A 13 -3.62 45.39 -16.22
C GLY A 13 -2.78 46.65 -16.55
N LYS A 14 -3.03 47.19 -17.75
CA LYS A 14 -2.44 48.36 -18.45
C LYS A 14 -0.91 48.46 -18.58
N ASP A 15 -0.10 47.88 -17.68
CA ASP A 15 1.36 48.01 -17.71
C ASP A 15 2.08 46.74 -18.23
N GLU A 16 1.36 45.76 -18.80
CA GLU A 16 1.90 44.48 -19.34
C GLU A 16 2.85 43.71 -18.39
N ARG A 17 2.80 43.98 -17.09
CA ARG A 17 3.64 43.28 -16.11
C ARG A 17 3.03 41.92 -15.79
N THR A 18 3.72 40.86 -16.23
CA THR A 18 3.40 39.47 -15.91
C THR A 18 3.89 39.11 -14.51
N ARG A 19 2.98 38.61 -13.66
CA ARG A 19 3.28 38.02 -12.36
C ARG A 19 3.12 36.50 -12.43
N SER A 20 3.96 35.76 -11.69
CA SER A 20 3.84 34.30 -11.54
C SER A 20 3.60 33.96 -10.08
N ASP A 21 2.49 33.31 -9.76
CA ASP A 21 2.20 32.82 -8.40
C ASP A 21 1.88 31.31 -8.42
N LYS A 22 2.04 30.66 -7.26
CA LYS A 22 1.60 29.27 -7.10
C LYS A 22 0.09 29.23 -6.87
N ALA A 23 -0.56 28.23 -7.44
CA ALA A 23 -1.96 27.92 -7.20
C ALA A 23 -2.12 26.43 -6.89
N VAL A 24 -3.16 26.08 -6.13
CA VAL A 24 -3.54 24.70 -5.80
C VAL A 24 -4.77 24.34 -6.61
N LYS A 25 -4.78 23.16 -7.23
CA LYS A 25 -5.97 22.63 -7.90
C LYS A 25 -7.03 22.24 -6.85
N MET A 26 -8.29 22.56 -7.13
CA MET A 26 -9.43 22.35 -6.22
C MET A 26 -10.48 21.45 -6.88
N LEU A 27 -11.17 20.65 -6.05
CA LEU A 27 -12.26 19.75 -6.41
C LEU A 27 -13.53 20.17 -5.68
N PHE A 28 -14.65 20.21 -6.38
CA PHE A 28 -15.96 20.52 -5.77
C PHE A 28 -16.54 19.28 -5.09
N SER A 29 -17.05 19.46 -3.87
CA SER A 29 -17.82 18.44 -3.15
C SER A 29 -19.18 18.98 -2.73
N PRO A 30 -20.28 18.42 -3.27
CA PRO A 30 -21.62 18.70 -2.78
C PRO A 30 -21.83 18.34 -1.31
N HIS A 31 -21.11 17.33 -0.80
CA HIS A 31 -21.23 16.95 0.60
C HIS A 31 -20.71 18.05 1.52
N ARG A 32 -19.63 18.74 1.12
CA ARG A 32 -19.11 19.89 1.87
C ARG A 32 -19.94 21.15 1.69
N LEU A 33 -20.80 21.19 0.67
CA LEU A 33 -21.73 22.29 0.40
C LEU A 33 -23.02 22.19 1.24
N PHE A 34 -23.69 21.05 1.30
CA PHE A 34 -25.00 20.97 1.97
C PHE A 34 -24.83 20.68 3.47
N ARG A 35 -25.21 21.65 4.32
CA ARG A 35 -25.21 21.51 5.78
C ARG A 35 -26.55 21.06 6.34
N TYR A 36 -27.61 21.16 5.55
CA TYR A 36 -28.99 20.86 5.96
C TYR A 36 -29.46 21.75 7.12
N ASP A 37 -28.98 23.00 7.19
CA ASP A 37 -29.21 23.95 8.29
C ASP A 37 -30.14 25.12 7.94
N ASP A 38 -30.76 25.07 6.75
CA ASP A 38 -31.61 26.14 6.17
C ASP A 38 -30.84 27.44 5.90
N GLY A 39 -29.52 27.36 5.78
CA GLY A 39 -28.65 28.47 5.42
C GLY A 39 -28.87 28.98 3.99
N PRO A 40 -28.48 30.23 3.71
CA PRO A 40 -28.67 30.85 2.40
C PRO A 40 -27.91 30.14 1.27
N ASP A 41 -26.70 29.62 1.55
CA ASP A 41 -25.89 28.87 0.58
C ASP A 41 -26.62 27.60 0.12
N ASP A 42 -27.18 26.85 1.08
CA ASP A 42 -27.91 25.61 0.87
C ASP A 42 -29.15 25.88 0.01
N VAL A 43 -29.99 26.84 0.42
CA VAL A 43 -31.21 27.20 -0.31
C VAL A 43 -30.90 27.70 -1.73
N ALA A 44 -29.90 28.56 -1.89
CA ALA A 44 -29.49 29.05 -3.21
C ALA A 44 -29.02 27.91 -4.13
N ALA A 45 -28.26 26.95 -3.60
CA ALA A 45 -27.82 25.77 -4.33
C ALA A 45 -29.00 24.88 -4.77
N LEU A 46 -29.98 24.66 -3.90
CA LEU A 46 -31.18 23.87 -4.25
C LEU A 46 -32.00 24.54 -5.36
N VAL A 47 -32.23 25.86 -5.27
CA VAL A 47 -32.97 26.61 -6.28
C VAL A 47 -32.29 26.47 -7.65
N GLN A 48 -30.96 26.65 -7.71
CA GLN A 48 -30.21 26.51 -8.96
C GLN A 48 -30.29 25.09 -9.55
N ILE A 49 -30.25 24.06 -8.70
CA ILE A 49 -30.44 22.67 -9.14
C ILE A 49 -31.81 22.51 -9.78
N VAL A 50 -32.88 22.96 -9.11
CA VAL A 50 -34.26 22.76 -9.60
C VAL A 50 -34.52 23.59 -10.86
N GLU A 51 -34.04 24.83 -10.93
CA GLU A 51 -34.13 25.65 -12.15
C GLU A 51 -33.45 24.96 -13.34
N TYR A 52 -32.25 24.40 -13.13
CA TYR A 52 -31.55 23.64 -14.16
C TYR A 52 -32.30 22.38 -14.60
N LEU A 53 -32.83 21.61 -13.65
CA LEU A 53 -33.60 20.40 -13.94
C LEU A 53 -34.88 20.73 -14.71
N GLY A 54 -35.65 21.72 -14.24
CA GLY A 54 -36.88 22.16 -14.90
C GLY A 54 -36.65 22.73 -16.32
N ALA A 55 -35.48 23.31 -16.57
CA ALA A 55 -35.12 23.82 -17.90
C ALA A 55 -34.59 22.74 -18.86
N THR A 56 -34.09 21.61 -18.35
CA THR A 56 -33.32 20.66 -19.17
C THR A 56 -33.82 19.21 -19.19
N ALA A 57 -34.74 18.83 -18.32
CA ALA A 57 -35.35 17.50 -18.29
C ALA A 57 -36.75 17.53 -18.93
N ASN A 58 -37.05 16.62 -19.86
CA ASN A 58 -38.43 16.42 -20.35
C ASN A 58 -39.16 15.35 -19.54
N GLY A 59 -38.42 14.49 -18.83
CA GLY A 59 -38.96 13.57 -17.84
C GLY A 59 -37.95 13.29 -16.74
N LEU A 60 -38.31 13.62 -15.49
CA LEU A 60 -37.40 13.62 -14.36
C LEU A 60 -37.70 12.47 -13.37
N GLY A 61 -36.69 11.65 -13.11
CA GLY A 61 -36.64 10.73 -11.97
C GLY A 61 -35.75 11.28 -10.86
N LEU A 62 -36.16 11.13 -9.59
CA LEU A 62 -35.36 11.51 -8.42
C LEU A 62 -34.83 10.26 -7.73
N TYR A 63 -33.52 10.03 -7.75
CA TYR A 63 -32.90 8.79 -7.25
C TYR A 63 -32.27 9.00 -5.89
N GLY A 64 -32.70 8.22 -4.90
CA GLY A 64 -32.12 8.18 -3.57
C GLY A 64 -33.01 8.88 -2.56
N PRO A 65 -34.05 8.21 -2.02
CA PRO A 65 -34.79 8.74 -0.90
C PRO A 65 -33.84 8.94 0.28
N GLY A 66 -33.82 10.14 0.86
CA GLY A 66 -32.87 10.51 1.90
C GLY A 66 -32.77 12.02 2.13
N PRO A 67 -31.78 12.48 2.91
CA PRO A 67 -31.73 13.86 3.39
C PRO A 67 -31.79 14.91 2.29
N LEU A 68 -31.08 14.72 1.16
CA LEU A 68 -31.12 15.70 0.07
C LEU A 68 -32.48 15.76 -0.63
N LEU A 69 -33.17 14.61 -0.81
CA LEU A 69 -34.50 14.60 -1.41
C LEU A 69 -35.51 15.30 -0.50
N ASP A 70 -35.51 14.96 0.79
CA ASP A 70 -36.39 15.60 1.77
C ASP A 70 -36.16 17.11 1.83
N TYR A 71 -34.88 17.51 1.72
CA TYR A 71 -34.47 18.91 1.73
C TYR A 71 -34.89 19.66 0.47
N LEU A 72 -34.80 19.02 -0.71
CA LEU A 72 -35.34 19.53 -1.96
C LEU A 72 -36.85 19.75 -1.87
N PHE A 73 -37.61 18.78 -1.36
CA PHE A 73 -39.06 18.93 -1.22
C PHE A 73 -39.48 19.98 -0.19
N LYS A 74 -38.70 20.16 0.88
CA LYS A 74 -38.95 21.19 1.88
C LYS A 74 -38.82 22.60 1.30
N HIS A 75 -37.77 22.87 0.52
CA HIS A 75 -37.43 24.21 0.06
C HIS A 75 -37.92 24.53 -1.35
N VAL A 76 -38.14 23.52 -2.17
CA VAL A 76 -38.61 23.65 -3.56
C VAL A 76 -39.75 22.66 -3.82
N PRO A 77 -40.92 22.83 -3.17
CA PRO A 77 -42.01 21.85 -3.21
C PRO A 77 -42.56 21.59 -4.61
N ASP A 78 -42.45 22.58 -5.51
CA ASP A 78 -42.87 22.44 -6.91
C ASP A 78 -42.08 21.36 -7.68
N LEU A 79 -40.89 20.97 -7.20
CA LEU A 79 -40.12 19.87 -7.77
C LEU A 79 -40.91 18.55 -7.76
N ALA A 80 -41.74 18.31 -6.73
CA ALA A 80 -42.57 17.11 -6.65
C ALA A 80 -43.58 17.02 -7.80
N HIS A 81 -44.01 18.16 -8.35
CA HIS A 81 -44.91 18.22 -9.50
C HIS A 81 -44.17 18.04 -10.84
N GLN A 82 -42.85 18.27 -10.87
CA GLN A 82 -42.01 18.13 -12.05
C GLN A 82 -41.43 16.71 -12.19
N ALA A 83 -41.23 16.01 -11.08
CA ALA A 83 -40.76 14.63 -11.07
C ALA A 83 -41.88 13.66 -11.42
N ALA A 84 -41.55 12.61 -12.18
CA ALA A 84 -42.51 11.56 -12.52
C ALA A 84 -42.41 10.34 -11.56
N CYS A 85 -41.25 10.10 -10.98
CA CYS A 85 -41.04 8.99 -10.04
C CYS A 85 -39.86 9.25 -9.09
N ILE A 86 -39.81 8.47 -8.01
CA ILE A 86 -38.65 8.31 -7.15
C ILE A 86 -38.01 6.96 -7.46
N VAL A 87 -36.68 6.93 -7.51
CA VAL A 87 -35.88 5.72 -7.72
C VAL A 87 -35.21 5.35 -6.40
N SER A 88 -35.21 4.07 -6.04
CA SER A 88 -34.58 3.57 -4.81
C SER A 88 -33.97 2.19 -5.02
N ASP A 89 -32.82 1.96 -4.39
CA ASP A 89 -32.20 0.62 -4.30
C ASP A 89 -32.87 -0.28 -3.27
N ASP A 90 -33.60 0.31 -2.33
CA ASP A 90 -34.36 -0.43 -1.33
C ASP A 90 -35.63 -1.01 -1.97
N ALA A 91 -35.56 -2.31 -2.26
CA ALA A 91 -36.67 -3.06 -2.83
C ALA A 91 -37.92 -3.08 -1.93
N SER A 92 -37.78 -2.86 -0.62
CA SER A 92 -38.92 -2.77 0.29
C SER A 92 -39.76 -1.51 0.07
N LEU A 93 -39.17 -0.46 -0.51
CA LEU A 93 -39.87 0.76 -0.87
C LEU A 93 -40.55 0.66 -2.24
N TRP A 94 -40.24 -0.34 -3.05
CA TRP A 94 -40.85 -0.46 -4.37
C TRP A 94 -42.36 -0.65 -4.24
N SER A 95 -43.13 0.05 -5.08
CA SER A 95 -44.61 0.10 -5.01
C SER A 95 -45.18 0.93 -3.84
N THR A 96 -44.35 1.58 -3.03
CA THR A 96 -44.80 2.63 -2.12
C THR A 96 -44.89 3.98 -2.85
N ARG A 97 -45.40 5.00 -2.16
CA ARG A 97 -45.40 6.38 -2.66
C ARG A 97 -44.75 7.31 -1.64
N ILE A 98 -43.93 8.22 -2.12
CA ILE A 98 -43.31 9.30 -1.35
C ILE A 98 -43.71 10.62 -2.03
N HIS A 99 -44.34 11.54 -1.31
CA HIS A 99 -44.91 12.77 -1.88
C HIS A 99 -45.78 12.54 -3.13
N ASP A 100 -46.64 11.51 -3.09
CA ASP A 100 -47.50 11.04 -4.20
C ASP A 100 -46.77 10.51 -5.45
N LEU A 101 -45.44 10.47 -5.45
CA LEU A 101 -44.62 9.87 -6.51
C LEU A 101 -44.46 8.38 -6.26
N ALA A 102 -44.59 7.57 -7.32
CA ALA A 102 -44.32 6.14 -7.24
C ALA A 102 -42.82 5.89 -7.02
N VAL A 103 -42.48 4.96 -6.12
CA VAL A 103 -41.11 4.52 -5.89
C VAL A 103 -40.81 3.26 -6.70
N LEU A 104 -39.74 3.32 -7.50
CA LEU A 104 -39.35 2.30 -8.47
C LEU A 104 -37.88 1.88 -8.29
N GLY A 105 -37.53 0.70 -8.80
CA GLY A 105 -36.14 0.27 -8.87
C GLY A 105 -35.39 0.91 -10.05
N PRO A 106 -34.06 1.06 -9.96
CA PRO A 106 -33.25 1.73 -10.99
C PRO A 106 -33.30 1.06 -12.37
N ALA A 107 -33.59 -0.25 -12.42
CA ALA A 107 -33.76 -1.00 -13.67
C ALA A 107 -35.17 -0.89 -14.30
N HIS A 108 -36.12 -0.21 -13.64
CA HIS A 108 -37.54 -0.19 -14.02
C HIS A 108 -38.07 1.23 -14.27
N LEU A 109 -37.25 2.08 -14.88
CA LEU A 109 -37.64 3.46 -15.20
C LEU A 109 -38.82 3.50 -16.19
N PRO A 110 -39.86 4.34 -15.95
CA PRO A 110 -40.97 4.50 -16.87
C PRO A 110 -40.53 5.04 -18.23
N ALA A 111 -41.26 4.66 -19.29
CA ALA A 111 -41.08 5.25 -20.61
C ALA A 111 -41.35 6.76 -20.54
N GLY A 112 -40.38 7.56 -20.96
CA GLY A 112 -40.44 9.03 -20.95
C GLY A 112 -39.54 9.70 -19.91
N ILE A 113 -38.92 8.96 -18.99
CA ILE A 113 -37.81 9.48 -18.18
C ILE A 113 -36.57 9.61 -19.07
N ASP A 114 -36.10 10.84 -19.30
CA ASP A 114 -34.86 11.13 -20.02
C ASP A 114 -33.72 11.53 -19.08
N THR A 115 -34.07 11.95 -17.86
CA THR A 115 -33.12 12.49 -16.89
C THR A 115 -33.39 11.92 -15.50
N VAL A 116 -32.34 11.46 -14.83
CA VAL A 116 -32.36 11.06 -13.42
C VAL A 116 -31.43 11.96 -12.62
N PHE A 117 -31.97 12.60 -11.58
CA PHE A 117 -31.19 13.37 -10.63
C PHE A 117 -30.81 12.53 -9.41
N LEU A 118 -29.53 12.45 -9.07
CA LEU A 118 -29.03 11.75 -7.90
C LEU A 118 -29.21 12.62 -6.64
N CYS A 119 -30.14 12.25 -5.78
CA CYS A 119 -30.42 12.89 -4.49
C CYS A 119 -29.46 12.43 -3.38
N GLU A 120 -28.16 12.44 -3.66
CA GLU A 120 -27.09 12.06 -2.73
C GLU A 120 -25.93 13.05 -2.84
N THR A 121 -25.28 13.37 -1.72
CA THR A 121 -24.16 14.32 -1.69
C THR A 121 -22.82 13.62 -1.58
N ARG A 122 -22.75 12.45 -0.91
CA ARG A 122 -21.54 11.66 -0.73
C ARG A 122 -21.02 11.12 -2.06
N THR A 123 -19.73 11.31 -2.30
CA THR A 123 -19.10 11.06 -3.59
C THR A 123 -19.09 9.57 -3.96
N ALA A 124 -18.69 8.69 -3.04
CA ALA A 124 -18.69 7.24 -3.29
C ALA A 124 -20.09 6.70 -3.63
N LYS A 125 -21.12 7.14 -2.92
CA LYS A 125 -22.51 6.71 -3.17
C LYS A 125 -23.04 7.23 -4.50
N ARG A 126 -22.74 8.48 -4.87
CA ARG A 126 -23.09 9.00 -6.19
C ARG A 126 -22.46 8.19 -7.33
N TYR A 127 -21.19 7.78 -7.18
CA TYR A 127 -20.54 6.92 -8.18
C TYR A 127 -21.24 5.58 -8.32
N SER A 128 -21.60 4.94 -7.19
CA SER A 128 -22.38 3.70 -7.17
C SER A 128 -23.75 3.86 -7.86
N MET A 129 -24.53 4.88 -7.48
CA MET A 129 -25.85 5.16 -8.07
C MET A 129 -25.78 5.41 -9.57
N ARG A 130 -24.75 6.13 -10.05
CA ARG A 130 -24.58 6.40 -11.49
C ARG A 130 -24.49 5.12 -12.31
N LYS A 131 -23.81 4.08 -11.81
CA LYS A 131 -23.63 2.79 -12.50
C LYS A 131 -24.93 2.01 -12.66
N ARG A 132 -25.92 2.25 -11.81
CA ARG A 132 -27.20 1.52 -11.79
C ARG A 132 -28.22 2.07 -12.79
N ILE A 133 -27.96 3.24 -13.36
CA ILE A 133 -28.81 3.88 -14.37
C ILE A 133 -28.18 3.66 -15.75
N GLY A 134 -28.99 3.21 -16.70
CA GLY A 134 -28.56 2.94 -18.08
C GLY A 134 -27.94 4.16 -18.77
N ASP A 135 -27.08 3.90 -19.76
CA ASP A 135 -26.38 4.94 -20.53
C ASP A 135 -27.31 5.77 -21.42
N ASP A 136 -28.52 5.27 -21.68
CA ASP A 136 -29.59 5.92 -22.43
C ASP A 136 -30.29 7.03 -21.64
N VAL A 137 -30.10 7.09 -20.32
CA VAL A 137 -30.68 8.10 -19.43
C VAL A 137 -29.61 9.07 -18.97
N ARG A 138 -29.89 10.38 -19.11
CA ARG A 138 -28.99 11.42 -18.62
C ARG A 138 -29.00 11.44 -17.09
N VAL A 139 -27.85 11.19 -16.47
CA VAL A 139 -27.72 11.31 -15.02
C VAL A 139 -27.13 12.65 -14.63
N VAL A 140 -27.84 13.38 -13.78
CA VAL A 140 -27.41 14.64 -13.19
C VAL A 140 -27.21 14.43 -11.70
N CYS A 141 -26.23 15.11 -11.10
CA CYS A 141 -26.03 15.07 -9.65
C CYS A 141 -25.76 16.49 -9.13
N PRO A 142 -25.74 16.71 -7.80
CA PRO A 142 -25.48 18.03 -7.22
C PRO A 142 -24.13 18.62 -7.63
N GLY A 143 -23.20 17.78 -8.12
CA GLY A 143 -21.94 18.19 -8.74
C GLY A 143 -22.10 19.24 -9.85
N ILE A 144 -23.27 19.30 -10.51
CA ILE A 144 -23.56 20.25 -11.59
C ILE A 144 -23.38 21.73 -11.17
N LEU A 145 -23.51 22.02 -9.87
CA LEU A 145 -23.35 23.37 -9.32
C LEU A 145 -21.99 24.01 -9.65
N GLU A 146 -20.91 23.22 -9.76
CA GLU A 146 -19.60 23.75 -10.17
C GLU A 146 -19.63 24.34 -11.60
N GLN A 147 -20.54 23.85 -12.44
CA GLN A 147 -20.67 24.29 -13.83
C GLN A 147 -21.64 25.45 -13.95
N LEU A 148 -22.68 25.49 -13.10
CA LEU A 148 -23.71 26.52 -13.10
C LEU A 148 -23.21 27.84 -12.52
N ASN A 149 -22.65 27.82 -11.30
CA ASN A 149 -22.28 29.06 -10.63
C ASN A 149 -21.17 28.91 -9.57
N TRP A 150 -20.00 28.40 -9.99
CA TRP A 150 -18.88 28.17 -9.08
C TRP A 150 -18.40 29.39 -8.29
N ARG A 151 -18.66 30.62 -8.76
CA ARG A 151 -18.23 31.87 -8.10
C ARG A 151 -19.04 32.21 -6.85
N GLU A 152 -20.26 31.69 -6.76
CA GLU A 152 -21.15 31.89 -5.61
C GLU A 152 -21.10 30.73 -4.62
N LEU A 153 -20.38 29.65 -4.95
CA LEU A 153 -20.20 28.54 -4.04
C LEU A 153 -19.24 28.93 -2.89
N PRO A 154 -19.59 28.64 -1.63
CA PRO A 154 -18.75 28.98 -0.49
C PRO A 154 -17.44 28.17 -0.50
N ASP A 155 -16.35 28.75 0.00
CA ASP A 155 -15.01 28.14 0.04
C ASP A 155 -14.99 26.73 0.61
N ARG A 156 -15.83 26.47 1.62
CA ARG A 156 -15.98 25.16 2.28
C ARG A 156 -16.36 24.03 1.30
N ALA A 157 -17.01 24.35 0.19
CA ALA A 157 -17.44 23.36 -0.80
C ALA A 157 -16.28 22.81 -1.67
N TRP A 158 -15.06 23.33 -1.49
CA TRP A 158 -13.90 23.01 -2.32
C TRP A 158 -12.81 22.29 -1.52
N ALA A 159 -12.39 21.12 -2.00
CA ALA A 159 -11.29 20.32 -1.46
C ALA A 159 -10.02 20.47 -2.30
N PRO A 160 -8.82 20.53 -1.70
CA PRO A 160 -7.58 20.48 -2.48
C PRO A 160 -7.43 19.15 -3.22
N ASP A 161 -7.09 19.20 -4.51
CA ASP A 161 -6.70 18.02 -5.26
C ASP A 161 -5.33 17.52 -4.76
N THR A 162 -5.29 16.27 -4.34
CA THR A 162 -4.07 15.62 -3.82
C THR A 162 -3.43 14.67 -4.83
N GLY A 163 -3.97 14.57 -6.05
CA GLY A 163 -3.52 13.59 -7.05
C GLY A 163 -3.91 12.16 -6.70
N CYS A 164 -4.99 11.99 -5.94
CA CYS A 164 -5.47 10.70 -5.48
C CYS A 164 -6.02 9.84 -6.64
N ILE A 165 -6.31 8.56 -6.36
CA ILE A 165 -6.80 7.61 -7.38
C ILE A 165 -8.24 7.85 -7.82
N TYR A 166 -9.04 8.59 -7.05
CA TYR A 166 -10.48 8.68 -7.27
C TYR A 166 -10.84 9.61 -8.44
N PRO A 167 -11.88 9.28 -9.23
CA PRO A 167 -12.76 8.11 -9.09
C PRO A 167 -12.10 6.79 -9.54
N ILE A 168 -12.43 5.71 -8.83
CA ILE A 168 -12.16 4.33 -9.27
C ILE A 168 -13.45 3.51 -9.22
N ASP A 169 -13.45 2.36 -9.88
CA ASP A 169 -14.56 1.41 -9.84
C ASP A 169 -14.54 0.59 -8.53
N ILE A 170 -15.10 1.16 -7.45
CA ILE A 170 -15.25 0.45 -6.18
C ILE A 170 -16.27 -0.68 -6.36
N PRO A 171 -15.96 -1.94 -5.99
CA PRO A 171 -16.89 -3.06 -6.07
C PRO A 171 -18.14 -2.82 -5.20
N GLU A 172 -19.29 -3.24 -5.73
CA GLU A 172 -20.55 -3.21 -4.98
C GLU A 172 -20.62 -4.40 -4.01
N ILE A 173 -21.30 -4.19 -2.87
CA ILE A 173 -21.60 -5.26 -1.93
C ILE A 173 -22.85 -5.99 -2.44
N ASP A 174 -22.64 -6.94 -3.34
CA ASP A 174 -23.71 -7.79 -3.86
C ASP A 174 -23.36 -9.27 -3.70
N ILE A 175 -24.27 -10.02 -3.09
CA ILE A 175 -24.07 -11.43 -2.76
C ILE A 175 -25.29 -12.22 -3.26
N PRO A 176 -25.14 -13.04 -4.32
CA PRO A 176 -26.25 -13.79 -4.88
C PRO A 176 -26.66 -14.95 -3.96
N SER A 177 -27.92 -15.38 -4.07
CA SER A 177 -28.42 -16.54 -3.36
C SER A 177 -27.98 -17.86 -3.99
N GLY A 178 -28.12 -18.96 -3.24
CA GLY A 178 -27.82 -20.31 -3.74
C GLY A 178 -26.34 -20.70 -3.75
N LEU A 179 -25.52 -19.94 -3.02
CA LEU A 179 -24.11 -20.23 -2.80
C LEU A 179 -23.93 -21.35 -1.76
N ASP A 180 -22.97 -22.23 -2.01
CA ASP A 180 -22.45 -23.15 -1.00
C ASP A 180 -21.64 -22.37 0.05
N MET A 181 -20.87 -21.37 -0.38
CA MET A 181 -19.99 -20.59 0.49
C MET A 181 -19.91 -19.11 0.12
N VAL A 182 -19.84 -18.24 1.13
CA VAL A 182 -19.27 -16.89 0.98
C VAL A 182 -17.92 -16.89 1.68
N LEU A 183 -16.85 -16.60 0.94
CA LEU A 183 -15.50 -16.44 1.48
C LEU A 183 -15.22 -14.94 1.64
N MET A 184 -14.88 -14.50 2.84
CA MET A 184 -14.83 -13.07 3.16
C MET A 184 -13.50 -12.68 3.80
N ASP A 185 -12.97 -11.53 3.36
CA ASP A 185 -11.88 -10.81 4.01
C ASP A 185 -12.45 -9.49 4.55
N LEU A 186 -12.16 -9.17 5.81
CA LEU A 186 -12.65 -7.98 6.50
C LEU A 186 -11.45 -7.17 7.03
N PRO A 187 -11.63 -5.86 7.26
CA PRO A 187 -10.50 -5.00 7.57
C PRO A 187 -9.92 -5.23 8.97
N SER A 188 -8.64 -4.89 9.17
CA SER A 188 -7.74 -4.28 8.18
C SER A 188 -6.63 -5.20 7.70
N ARG A 189 -6.34 -5.18 6.40
CA ARG A 189 -5.06 -5.64 5.85
C ARG A 189 -4.33 -4.42 5.28
N ASN A 190 -3.00 -4.36 5.34
CA ASN A 190 -2.32 -3.26 4.62
C ASN A 190 -2.74 -3.27 3.14
N LEU A 191 -3.53 -2.26 2.72
CA LEU A 191 -4.24 -2.35 1.44
C LEU A 191 -3.28 -2.57 0.29
N SER A 192 -2.11 -1.94 0.37
CA SER A 192 -1.08 -2.02 -0.66
C SER A 192 -0.66 -3.48 -0.96
N MET A 193 -0.91 -4.43 -0.05
CA MET A 193 -0.57 -5.85 -0.18
C MET A 193 -1.76 -6.73 -0.59
N MET A 194 -1.73 -7.34 -1.77
CA MET A 194 -2.82 -8.24 -2.21
C MET A 194 -3.09 -9.44 -1.27
N PRO A 195 -4.34 -9.94 -1.17
CA PRO A 195 -4.73 -11.02 -0.27
C PRO A 195 -4.40 -12.40 -0.84
N ASN A 196 -3.11 -12.73 -0.96
CA ASN A 196 -2.66 -13.97 -1.62
C ASN A 196 -3.29 -15.25 -1.10
N GLY A 197 -3.39 -15.39 0.24
CA GLY A 197 -4.01 -16.56 0.85
C GLY A 197 -5.46 -16.78 0.37
N LEU A 198 -6.21 -15.68 0.24
CA LEU A 198 -7.57 -15.70 -0.29
C LEU A 198 -7.59 -16.16 -1.75
N GLY A 199 -6.63 -15.70 -2.56
CA GLY A 199 -6.50 -16.11 -3.96
C GLY A 199 -6.18 -17.61 -4.14
N TYR A 200 -5.36 -18.19 -3.26
CA TYR A 200 -5.10 -19.64 -3.24
C TYR A 200 -6.34 -20.44 -2.84
N VAL A 201 -7.05 -19.99 -1.80
CA VAL A 201 -8.30 -20.66 -1.35
C VAL A 201 -9.40 -20.54 -2.42
N ASN A 202 -9.60 -19.36 -3.02
CA ASN A 202 -10.54 -19.15 -4.13
C ASN A 202 -10.28 -20.15 -5.27
N LYS A 203 -9.02 -20.32 -5.67
CA LYS A 203 -8.63 -21.30 -6.68
C LYS A 203 -8.97 -22.73 -6.26
N ALA A 204 -8.64 -23.13 -5.04
CA ALA A 204 -8.93 -24.47 -4.53
C ALA A 204 -10.45 -24.76 -4.50
N LEU A 205 -11.26 -23.79 -4.07
CA LEU A 205 -12.72 -23.88 -4.08
C LEU A 205 -13.28 -24.01 -5.50
N LYS A 206 -12.75 -23.26 -6.47
CA LYS A 206 -13.11 -23.39 -7.89
C LYS A 206 -12.77 -24.77 -8.45
N ALA A 207 -11.57 -25.26 -8.18
CA ALA A 207 -11.11 -26.58 -8.62
C ALA A 207 -12.00 -27.71 -8.06
N ALA A 208 -12.52 -27.53 -6.85
CA ALA A 208 -13.46 -28.47 -6.22
C ALA A 208 -14.92 -28.31 -6.67
N GLY A 209 -15.24 -27.34 -7.54
CA GLY A 209 -16.60 -27.08 -8.02
C GLY A 209 -17.54 -26.48 -6.97
N VAL A 210 -17.00 -25.84 -5.93
CA VAL A 210 -17.80 -25.17 -4.89
C VAL A 210 -18.47 -23.93 -5.49
N LYS A 211 -19.78 -23.77 -5.31
CA LYS A 211 -20.47 -22.53 -5.67
C LYS A 211 -20.18 -21.47 -4.61
N HIS A 212 -19.22 -20.60 -4.86
CA HIS A 212 -18.81 -19.59 -3.90
C HIS A 212 -18.62 -18.21 -4.53
N GLN A 213 -18.64 -17.21 -3.68
CA GLN A 213 -18.23 -15.85 -4.00
C GLN A 213 -17.21 -15.38 -2.97
N VAL A 214 -16.22 -14.62 -3.43
CA VAL A 214 -15.30 -13.89 -2.55
C VAL A 214 -15.85 -12.47 -2.33
N VAL A 215 -15.96 -12.05 -1.07
CA VAL A 215 -16.33 -10.70 -0.66
C VAL A 215 -15.14 -10.10 0.09
N ASP A 216 -14.38 -9.25 -0.60
CA ASP A 216 -13.28 -8.50 0.01
C ASP A 216 -13.86 -7.18 0.55
N GLY A 217 -14.30 -7.20 1.82
CA GLY A 217 -14.82 -6.00 2.49
C GLY A 217 -13.72 -5.01 2.82
N ASP A 218 -12.47 -5.46 2.96
CA ASP A 218 -11.32 -4.61 3.26
C ASP A 218 -11.09 -3.55 2.16
N ILE A 219 -11.09 -3.95 0.89
CA ILE A 219 -10.95 -3.00 -0.24
C ILE A 219 -12.14 -2.04 -0.36
N ILE A 220 -13.36 -2.49 -0.06
CA ILE A 220 -14.57 -1.67 -0.18
C ILE A 220 -14.55 -0.58 0.88
N LEU A 221 -14.31 -0.96 2.14
CA LEU A 221 -14.27 -0.02 3.27
C LEU A 221 -13.10 0.96 3.11
N TYR A 222 -11.93 0.50 2.63
CA TYR A 222 -10.80 1.38 2.37
C TYR A 222 -11.15 2.50 1.39
N HIS A 223 -11.71 2.13 0.23
CA HIS A 223 -11.98 3.11 -0.81
C HIS A 223 -13.13 4.06 -0.46
N ARG A 224 -14.17 3.55 0.21
CA ARG A 224 -15.24 4.41 0.74
C ARG A 224 -14.70 5.40 1.78
N TYR A 225 -13.85 4.95 2.70
CA TYR A 225 -13.18 5.80 3.70
C TYR A 225 -12.35 6.91 3.06
N HIS A 226 -11.43 6.55 2.15
CA HIS A 226 -10.53 7.52 1.55
C HIS A 226 -11.24 8.46 0.56
N THR A 227 -12.29 7.99 -0.13
CA THR A 227 -13.15 8.87 -0.92
C THR A 227 -13.80 9.92 -0.02
N PHE A 228 -14.37 9.49 1.12
CA PHE A 228 -14.97 10.41 2.08
C PHE A 228 -13.94 11.37 2.67
N ARG A 229 -12.82 10.86 3.19
CA ARG A 229 -11.77 11.65 3.82
C ARG A 229 -11.17 12.73 2.89
N LEU A 230 -10.91 12.37 1.64
CA LEU A 230 -10.19 13.26 0.71
C LEU A 230 -11.13 14.24 -0.01
N LEU A 231 -12.37 13.83 -0.29
CA LEU A 231 -13.27 14.61 -1.13
C LEU A 231 -14.44 15.23 -0.35
N ASP A 232 -15.00 14.51 0.61
CA ASP A 232 -16.25 14.89 1.27
C ASP A 232 -16.06 15.46 2.68
N SER A 233 -14.99 15.10 3.38
CA SER A 233 -14.72 15.58 4.74
C SER A 233 -14.07 16.97 4.72
N ASP A 234 -14.44 17.81 5.68
CA ASP A 234 -13.88 19.14 5.90
C ASP A 234 -12.88 19.22 7.07
N GLY A 235 -12.52 18.07 7.68
CA GLY A 235 -11.61 18.01 8.80
C GLY A 235 -11.10 16.61 9.15
N ASP A 236 -10.52 16.48 10.34
CA ASP A 236 -10.04 15.20 10.86
C ASP A 236 -11.22 14.25 11.15
N ILE A 237 -11.11 13.00 10.67
CA ILE A 237 -12.04 11.94 11.07
C ILE A 237 -11.65 11.48 12.48
N ARG A 238 -12.64 11.38 13.38
CA ARG A 238 -12.42 11.06 14.78
C ARG A 238 -13.22 9.85 15.21
N LEU A 239 -12.62 9.03 16.08
CA LEU A 239 -13.34 8.00 16.83
C LEU A 239 -14.25 8.64 17.89
N PRO A 240 -15.28 7.92 18.39
CA PRO A 240 -16.10 8.34 19.53
C PRO A 240 -15.33 8.88 20.74
N SER A 241 -14.16 8.32 21.05
CA SER A 241 -13.22 8.78 22.08
C SER A 241 -12.57 10.13 21.81
N GLY A 242 -12.78 10.72 20.63
CA GLY A 242 -12.18 11.98 20.19
C GLY A 242 -10.81 11.83 19.54
N GLN A 243 -10.23 10.62 19.54
CA GLN A 243 -8.97 10.33 18.87
C GLN A 243 -9.10 10.57 17.36
N VAL A 244 -8.12 11.31 16.81
CA VAL A 244 -7.99 11.52 15.37
C VAL A 244 -7.51 10.24 14.70
N MET A 245 -8.20 9.84 13.63
CA MET A 245 -7.78 8.77 12.75
C MET A 245 -6.51 9.16 11.99
N PRO A 246 -5.54 8.25 11.81
CA PRO A 246 -4.38 8.49 10.96
C PRO A 246 -4.78 8.73 9.48
N GLU A 247 -3.88 9.31 8.68
CA GLU A 247 -4.14 9.61 7.26
C GLU A 247 -4.48 8.33 6.46
N ASP A 248 -3.84 7.21 6.81
CA ASP A 248 -4.13 5.88 6.29
C ASP A 248 -4.21 4.87 7.44
N PRO A 249 -5.43 4.60 7.97
CA PRO A 249 -5.63 3.63 9.05
C PRO A 249 -5.25 2.20 8.72
N TRP A 250 -5.07 1.85 7.44
CA TRP A 250 -4.66 0.52 7.01
C TRP A 250 -3.13 0.37 6.97
N ALA A 251 -2.36 1.41 7.31
CA ALA A 251 -0.91 1.31 7.42
C ALA A 251 -0.49 0.29 8.50
N ALA A 252 0.65 -0.36 8.30
CA ALA A 252 1.09 -1.43 9.18
C ALA A 252 1.37 -0.95 10.62
N GLU A 253 1.83 0.29 10.76
CA GLU A 253 2.03 0.98 12.04
C GLU A 253 0.73 1.24 12.83
N ASP A 254 -0.43 1.25 12.18
CA ASP A 254 -1.72 1.60 12.80
C ASP A 254 -2.65 0.38 13.00
N MET A 255 -2.17 -0.85 12.76
CA MET A 255 -2.98 -2.07 12.86
C MET A 255 -3.67 -2.26 14.23
N SER A 256 -3.05 -1.81 15.33
CA SER A 256 -3.63 -1.92 16.69
C SER A 256 -4.89 -1.06 16.88
N LEU A 257 -5.13 -0.08 16.01
CA LEU A 257 -6.36 0.72 16.00
C LEU A 257 -7.59 -0.15 15.75
N TRP A 258 -7.45 -1.20 14.96
CA TRP A 258 -8.55 -2.07 14.51
C TRP A 258 -9.00 -3.08 15.56
N GLU A 259 -8.23 -3.24 16.63
CA GLU A 259 -8.61 -4.05 17.79
C GLU A 259 -9.62 -3.33 18.70
N ARG A 260 -9.85 -2.03 18.47
CA ARG A 260 -10.71 -1.19 19.32
C ARG A 260 -12.17 -1.27 18.86
N PRO A 261 -13.14 -1.49 19.77
CA PRO A 261 -14.57 -1.57 19.42
C PRO A 261 -15.09 -0.34 18.68
N GLU A 262 -14.63 0.86 19.06
CA GLU A 262 -14.99 2.13 18.45
C GLU A 262 -14.63 2.22 16.95
N THR A 263 -13.66 1.43 16.48
CA THR A 263 -13.32 1.37 15.06
C THR A 263 -14.43 0.70 14.26
N LEU A 264 -15.09 -0.32 14.80
CA LEU A 264 -16.28 -0.91 14.16
C LEU A 264 -17.43 0.10 14.06
N ASP A 265 -17.61 0.93 15.08
CA ASP A 265 -18.66 1.95 15.10
C ASP A 265 -18.51 2.95 13.93
N LEU A 266 -17.26 3.31 13.61
CA LEU A 266 -16.96 4.19 12.48
C LEU A 266 -17.38 3.58 11.13
N PHE A 267 -17.30 2.26 10.98
CA PHE A 267 -17.62 1.52 9.76
C PHE A 267 -18.97 0.79 9.83
N ARG A 268 -19.84 1.17 10.78
CA ARG A 268 -21.09 0.47 11.05
C ARG A 268 -22.04 0.42 9.85
N GLU A 269 -22.12 1.49 9.06
CA GLU A 269 -22.97 1.53 7.86
C GLU A 269 -22.56 0.45 6.85
N ASP A 270 -21.27 0.38 6.51
CA ASP A 270 -20.75 -0.62 5.57
C ASP A 270 -20.85 -2.05 6.13
N PHE A 271 -20.57 -2.22 7.43
CA PHE A 271 -20.69 -3.51 8.11
C PHE A 271 -22.12 -4.07 8.05
N GLU A 272 -23.12 -3.25 8.35
CA GLU A 272 -24.53 -3.67 8.32
C GLU A 272 -25.02 -3.93 6.88
N GLU A 273 -24.49 -3.22 5.88
CA GLU A 273 -24.75 -3.51 4.46
C GLU A 273 -24.24 -4.91 4.09
N ILE A 274 -22.98 -5.24 4.41
CA ILE A 274 -22.39 -6.56 4.17
C ILE A 274 -23.19 -7.66 4.88
N LEU A 275 -23.50 -7.46 6.16
CA LEU A 275 -24.28 -8.42 6.95
C LEU A 275 -25.66 -8.66 6.34
N THR A 276 -26.36 -7.59 5.96
CA THR A 276 -27.71 -7.69 5.36
C THR A 276 -27.68 -8.49 4.06
N LYS A 277 -26.69 -8.22 3.19
CA LYS A 277 -26.50 -8.94 1.93
C LYS A 277 -26.14 -10.40 2.14
N LEU A 278 -25.26 -10.70 3.11
CA LEU A 278 -24.89 -12.06 3.49
C LEU A 278 -26.12 -12.85 3.98
N VAL A 279 -26.92 -12.24 4.86
CA VAL A 279 -28.13 -12.87 5.41
C VAL A 279 -29.17 -13.11 4.31
N ALA A 280 -29.36 -12.15 3.40
CA ALA A 280 -30.27 -12.30 2.26
C ALA A 280 -29.83 -13.43 1.30
N ALA A 281 -28.52 -13.60 1.09
CA ALA A 281 -27.97 -14.64 0.23
C ALA A 281 -28.13 -16.05 0.80
N ARG A 282 -28.20 -16.19 2.13
CA ARG A 282 -28.34 -17.47 2.86
C ARG A 282 -27.33 -18.55 2.40
N PRO A 283 -26.02 -18.28 2.40
CA PRO A 283 -25.04 -19.31 2.08
C PRO A 283 -25.05 -20.41 3.13
N LYS A 284 -24.55 -21.60 2.77
CA LYS A 284 -24.45 -22.72 3.71
C LYS A 284 -23.21 -22.62 4.60
N VAL A 285 -22.13 -22.04 4.07
CA VAL A 285 -20.85 -21.84 4.74
C VAL A 285 -20.42 -20.38 4.65
N LEU A 286 -19.97 -19.81 5.76
CA LEU A 286 -19.23 -18.55 5.81
C LEU A 286 -17.76 -18.86 6.08
N GLY A 287 -16.89 -18.53 5.13
CA GLY A 287 -15.44 -18.58 5.31
C GLY A 287 -14.89 -17.22 5.69
N LEU A 288 -14.05 -17.16 6.73
CA LEU A 288 -13.37 -15.92 7.13
C LEU A 288 -11.84 -16.13 7.14
N SER A 289 -11.13 -15.23 6.47
CA SER A 289 -9.68 -15.10 6.61
C SER A 289 -9.38 -14.20 7.81
N ILE A 290 -8.81 -14.76 8.87
CA ILE A 290 -8.55 -14.06 10.13
C ILE A 290 -7.07 -13.77 10.36
N GLN A 291 -6.82 -12.56 10.81
CA GLN A 291 -5.57 -11.99 11.29
C GLN A 291 -5.86 -11.28 12.63
N GLN A 292 -4.82 -10.91 13.37
CA GLN A 292 -5.01 -10.22 14.66
C GLN A 292 -5.80 -8.91 14.48
N CYS A 293 -5.47 -8.13 13.45
CA CYS A 293 -6.06 -6.82 13.16
C CYS A 293 -7.52 -6.86 12.70
N ASN A 294 -8.02 -7.97 12.15
CA ASN A 294 -9.42 -8.07 11.68
C ASN A 294 -10.31 -8.96 12.56
N LEU A 295 -9.75 -9.51 13.65
CA LEU A 295 -10.43 -10.50 14.49
C LEU A 295 -11.78 -9.99 15.01
N MET A 296 -11.84 -8.74 15.45
CA MET A 296 -13.05 -8.13 16.00
C MET A 296 -14.16 -8.02 14.94
N PHE A 297 -13.86 -7.53 13.74
CA PHE A 297 -14.80 -7.46 12.62
C PHE A 297 -15.31 -8.85 12.22
N CYS A 298 -14.41 -9.82 12.09
CA CYS A 298 -14.77 -11.19 11.72
C CYS A 298 -15.64 -11.87 12.77
N ARG A 299 -15.34 -11.71 14.07
CA ARG A 299 -16.13 -12.29 15.15
C ARG A 299 -17.54 -11.71 15.21
N GLU A 300 -17.68 -10.40 15.12
CA GLU A 300 -19.00 -9.75 15.11
C GLU A 300 -19.82 -10.16 13.88
N MET A 301 -19.19 -10.25 12.70
CA MET A 301 -19.83 -10.76 11.49
C MET A 301 -20.32 -12.20 11.67
N ALA A 302 -19.47 -13.10 12.16
CA ALA A 302 -19.83 -14.50 12.41
C ALA A 302 -20.98 -14.63 13.42
N ARG A 303 -20.91 -13.89 14.54
CA ARG A 303 -21.94 -13.89 15.59
C ARG A 303 -23.30 -13.46 15.03
N ARG A 304 -23.37 -12.27 14.42
CA ARG A 304 -24.61 -11.70 13.87
C ARG A 304 -25.16 -12.54 12.71
N ALA A 305 -24.29 -13.09 11.86
CA ALA A 305 -24.71 -13.97 10.78
C ALA A 305 -25.32 -15.28 11.31
N LYS A 306 -24.74 -15.91 12.34
CA LYS A 306 -25.30 -17.13 12.96
C LYS A 306 -26.62 -16.84 13.70
N GLU A 307 -26.77 -15.67 14.32
CA GLU A 307 -28.03 -15.25 14.93
C GLU A 307 -29.16 -15.15 13.89
N ALA A 308 -28.86 -14.65 12.70
CA ALA A 308 -29.82 -14.56 11.60
C ALA A 308 -30.00 -15.88 10.83
N LEU A 309 -28.95 -16.70 10.76
CA LEU A 309 -28.89 -17.96 10.02
C LEU A 309 -28.36 -19.10 10.93
N PRO A 310 -29.21 -19.71 11.77
CA PRO A 310 -28.76 -20.71 12.76
C PRO A 310 -28.08 -21.96 12.17
N ASP A 311 -28.37 -22.29 10.90
CA ASP A 311 -27.78 -23.44 10.20
C ASP A 311 -26.45 -23.12 9.49
N LEU A 312 -26.04 -21.84 9.48
CA LEU A 312 -24.81 -21.38 8.84
C LEU A 312 -23.59 -22.00 9.53
N VAL A 313 -22.74 -22.66 8.75
CA VAL A 313 -21.45 -23.16 9.23
C VAL A 313 -20.40 -22.07 9.05
N VAL A 314 -19.68 -21.72 10.12
CA VAL A 314 -18.56 -20.79 10.07
C VAL A 314 -17.24 -21.56 10.07
N ILE A 315 -16.45 -21.39 9.01
CA ILE A 315 -15.07 -21.88 8.90
C ILE A 315 -14.11 -20.70 8.87
N VAL A 316 -13.04 -20.76 9.66
CA VAL A 316 -12.02 -19.70 9.70
C VAL A 316 -10.64 -20.25 9.34
N GLY A 317 -9.83 -19.45 8.67
CA GLY A 317 -8.43 -19.75 8.33
C GLY A 317 -7.62 -18.46 8.28
N GLY A 318 -6.35 -18.50 7.86
CA GLY A 318 -5.50 -17.30 7.77
C GLY A 318 -4.34 -17.29 8.77
N TYR A 319 -3.63 -16.17 8.84
CA TYR A 319 -2.35 -16.10 9.57
C TYR A 319 -2.49 -16.36 11.08
N SER A 320 -3.62 -15.99 11.69
CA SER A 320 -3.88 -16.29 13.10
C SER A 320 -4.11 -17.78 13.37
N CYS A 321 -4.39 -18.59 12.33
CA CYS A 321 -4.64 -20.03 12.42
C CYS A 321 -3.38 -20.88 12.16
N ARG A 322 -2.22 -20.45 12.66
CA ARG A 322 -0.93 -21.11 12.38
C ARG A 322 -0.55 -22.25 13.34
N HIS A 323 -1.24 -22.40 14.47
CA HIS A 323 -0.96 -23.47 15.43
C HIS A 323 -2.26 -24.09 15.93
N SER A 324 -2.24 -25.37 16.30
CA SER A 324 -3.44 -26.10 16.73
C SER A 324 -3.83 -25.87 18.18
N ASN A 325 -2.87 -25.54 19.05
CA ASN A 325 -3.11 -25.18 20.45
C ASN A 325 -3.80 -23.82 20.62
N VAL A 326 -3.98 -23.09 19.52
CA VAL A 326 -4.88 -21.95 19.44
C VAL A 326 -6.32 -22.36 19.59
N GLY A 327 -6.63 -23.54 19.06
CA GLY A 327 -7.96 -24.11 19.03
C GLY A 327 -8.97 -23.09 18.52
N ARG A 328 -10.17 -23.16 19.08
CA ARG A 328 -11.24 -22.20 18.79
C ARG A 328 -11.32 -21.11 19.86
N ASP A 329 -10.35 -20.99 20.77
CA ASP A 329 -10.41 -20.04 21.89
C ASP A 329 -10.30 -18.60 21.40
N VAL A 330 -9.53 -18.35 20.33
CA VAL A 330 -9.40 -17.04 19.69
C VAL A 330 -10.65 -16.65 18.89
N PHE A 331 -11.36 -17.64 18.36
CA PHE A 331 -12.55 -17.44 17.52
C PHE A 331 -13.65 -18.43 17.93
N PRO A 332 -14.28 -18.25 19.10
CA PRO A 332 -15.24 -19.22 19.63
C PRO A 332 -16.51 -19.35 18.79
N GLU A 333 -16.80 -18.34 17.95
CA GLU A 333 -17.95 -18.32 17.06
C GLU A 333 -17.83 -19.31 15.89
N CYS A 334 -16.63 -19.82 15.59
CA CYS A 334 -16.41 -20.75 14.49
C CYS A 334 -16.80 -22.18 14.83
N ASP A 335 -17.29 -22.90 13.81
CA ASP A 335 -17.57 -24.33 13.88
C ASP A 335 -16.33 -25.15 13.47
N TYR A 336 -15.54 -24.60 12.54
CA TYR A 336 -14.28 -25.18 12.04
C TYR A 336 -13.19 -24.12 11.97
N MET A 337 -11.97 -24.51 12.33
CA MET A 337 -10.76 -23.72 12.11
C MET A 337 -9.78 -24.52 11.25
N ALA A 338 -9.45 -24.00 10.08
CA ALA A 338 -8.39 -24.51 9.22
C ALA A 338 -7.03 -24.06 9.76
N ILE A 339 -6.18 -25.01 10.12
CA ILE A 339 -4.88 -24.78 10.71
C ILE A 339 -3.79 -25.05 9.67
N LEU A 340 -2.81 -24.14 9.56
CA LEU A 340 -1.72 -24.21 8.58
C LEU A 340 -2.22 -24.19 7.13
N GLU A 341 -1.59 -24.97 6.24
CA GLU A 341 -1.92 -25.04 4.82
C GLU A 341 -3.01 -26.09 4.59
N VAL A 342 -4.09 -25.67 3.92
CA VAL A 342 -5.24 -26.52 3.57
C VAL A 342 -5.61 -26.39 2.09
N ASP A 343 -4.68 -25.93 1.24
CA ASP A 343 -4.90 -25.69 -0.19
C ASP A 343 -5.57 -26.91 -0.88
N ASP A 344 -5.10 -28.13 -0.57
CA ASP A 344 -5.58 -29.37 -1.19
C ASP A 344 -6.88 -29.92 -0.57
N THR A 345 -7.21 -29.52 0.66
CA THR A 345 -8.30 -30.14 1.44
C THR A 345 -9.52 -29.23 1.61
N ILE A 346 -9.36 -27.91 1.48
CA ILE A 346 -10.43 -26.93 1.75
C ILE A 346 -11.64 -27.10 0.83
N GLY A 347 -11.42 -27.45 -0.45
CA GLY A 347 -12.49 -27.68 -1.41
C GLY A 347 -13.39 -28.86 -1.05
N GLU A 348 -12.80 -30.00 -0.67
CA GLU A 348 -13.57 -31.17 -0.20
C GLU A 348 -14.29 -30.85 1.12
N MET A 349 -13.59 -30.22 2.07
CA MET A 349 -14.19 -29.83 3.35
C MET A 349 -15.45 -28.99 3.12
N VAL A 350 -15.38 -27.93 2.32
CA VAL A 350 -16.54 -27.05 2.05
C VAL A 350 -17.66 -27.80 1.34
N ARG A 351 -17.37 -28.71 0.38
CA ARG A 351 -18.41 -29.53 -0.25
C ARG A 351 -19.18 -30.38 0.75
N ARG A 352 -18.49 -31.01 1.70
CA ARG A 352 -19.11 -31.83 2.75
C ARG A 352 -19.96 -30.98 3.69
N LEU A 353 -19.46 -29.83 4.12
CA LEU A 353 -20.20 -28.88 4.95
C LEU A 353 -21.48 -28.39 4.23
N ALA A 354 -21.35 -28.06 2.95
CA ALA A 354 -22.46 -27.65 2.09
C ALA A 354 -23.48 -28.78 1.78
N ALA A 355 -23.10 -30.03 1.98
CA ALA A 355 -24.00 -31.20 1.92
C ALA A 355 -24.70 -31.48 3.27
N GLY A 356 -24.40 -30.70 4.32
CA GLY A 356 -24.95 -30.88 5.66
C GLY A 356 -24.14 -31.83 6.54
N GLU A 357 -23.00 -32.33 6.07
CA GLU A 357 -22.09 -33.12 6.92
C GLU A 357 -21.43 -32.24 7.99
N ARG A 358 -21.00 -32.88 9.07
CA ARG A 358 -20.17 -32.28 10.13
C ARG A 358 -18.96 -33.18 10.41
N PRO A 359 -17.92 -33.12 9.55
CA PRO A 359 -16.74 -33.97 9.71
C PRO A 359 -16.06 -33.70 11.07
N ALA A 360 -15.78 -34.74 11.83
CA ALA A 360 -15.01 -34.66 13.07
C ALA A 360 -13.59 -35.21 12.85
N ASN A 361 -12.65 -34.84 13.70
CA ASN A 361 -11.29 -35.39 13.79
C ASN A 361 -10.56 -35.39 12.43
N THR A 362 -10.70 -34.29 11.68
CA THR A 362 -10.20 -34.19 10.31
C THR A 362 -8.83 -33.51 10.30
N PRO A 363 -7.77 -34.13 9.73
CA PRO A 363 -6.46 -33.52 9.63
C PRO A 363 -6.48 -32.14 8.97
N GLY A 364 -5.76 -31.18 9.54
CA GLY A 364 -5.74 -29.78 9.12
C GLY A 364 -6.86 -28.93 9.71
N TYR A 365 -7.79 -29.52 10.46
CA TYR A 365 -8.93 -28.79 11.02
C TYR A 365 -9.12 -29.08 12.50
N ILE A 366 -9.61 -28.07 13.22
CA ILE A 366 -10.14 -28.19 14.58
C ILE A 366 -11.61 -27.82 14.52
N SER A 367 -12.48 -28.61 15.15
CA SER A 367 -13.93 -28.38 15.10
C SER A 367 -14.62 -28.52 16.46
N VAL A 368 -15.85 -28.00 16.54
CA VAL A 368 -16.77 -28.26 17.69
C VAL A 368 -17.22 -29.72 17.77
N TYR A 369 -17.02 -30.50 16.71
CA TYR A 369 -17.49 -31.88 16.58
C TYR A 369 -16.41 -32.91 16.90
N ASP A 370 -15.18 -32.45 17.14
CA ASP A 370 -14.05 -33.31 17.46
C ASP A 370 -14.25 -33.99 18.82
N SER A 371 -13.74 -35.22 18.93
CA SER A 371 -13.76 -35.93 20.21
C SER A 371 -12.73 -35.34 21.17
N SER A 372 -13.01 -35.38 22.48
CA SER A 372 -12.13 -34.78 23.49
C SER A 372 -10.73 -35.41 23.58
N ASP A 373 -10.57 -36.62 23.04
CA ASP A 373 -9.32 -37.37 22.95
C ASP A 373 -8.57 -37.16 21.62
N TRP A 374 -9.16 -36.42 20.67
CA TRP A 374 -8.52 -36.12 19.40
C TRP A 374 -7.30 -35.24 19.59
N GLN A 375 -6.18 -35.65 19.01
CA GLN A 375 -4.98 -34.84 18.91
C GLN A 375 -4.90 -34.31 17.48
N PHE A 376 -4.79 -32.99 17.34
CA PHE A 376 -4.68 -32.36 16.04
C PHE A 376 -3.52 -32.95 15.22
N GLU A 377 -3.82 -33.31 13.98
CA GLU A 377 -2.84 -33.66 12.96
C GLU A 377 -2.91 -32.63 11.83
N PRO A 378 -1.77 -32.12 11.32
CA PRO A 378 -1.78 -31.23 10.16
C PRO A 378 -2.28 -31.97 8.92
N ALA A 379 -2.91 -31.25 7.99
CA ALA A 379 -3.19 -31.78 6.66
C ALA A 379 -1.87 -32.12 5.95
N PRO A 380 -1.87 -33.08 5.00
CA PRO A 380 -0.72 -33.31 4.14
C PRO A 380 -0.32 -32.02 3.42
N PHE A 381 0.94 -31.62 3.56
CA PHE A 381 1.45 -30.44 2.86
C PHE A 381 1.60 -30.75 1.37
N PRO A 382 1.22 -29.84 0.45
CA PRO A 382 1.47 -30.02 -0.97
C PRO A 382 2.98 -30.04 -1.20
N HIS A 383 3.53 -31.18 -1.63
CA HIS A 383 4.96 -31.32 -1.89
C HIS A 383 5.40 -30.64 -3.18
N ASP A 384 4.56 -30.70 -4.21
CA ASP A 384 4.74 -30.01 -5.48
C ASP A 384 3.98 -28.68 -5.45
N LEU A 385 4.70 -27.57 -5.24
CA LEU A 385 4.08 -26.25 -5.24
C LEU A 385 3.66 -25.79 -6.64
N ASP A 386 4.20 -26.38 -7.72
CA ASP A 386 3.77 -26.03 -9.07
C ASP A 386 2.33 -26.49 -9.34
N ALA A 387 1.93 -27.62 -8.74
CA ALA A 387 0.57 -28.14 -8.79
C ALA A 387 -0.45 -27.25 -8.04
N VAL A 388 -0.02 -26.57 -6.97
CA VAL A 388 -0.82 -25.53 -6.31
C VAL A 388 -1.05 -24.37 -7.29
N GLY A 389 -0.01 -24.01 -8.06
CA GLY A 389 0.01 -22.97 -9.10
C GLY A 389 -0.28 -21.56 -8.59
N MET A 390 -0.51 -20.59 -9.48
CA MET A 390 -0.72 -19.18 -9.07
C MET A 390 -2.08 -18.92 -8.41
N PRO A 391 -2.19 -17.93 -7.50
CA PRO A 391 -3.46 -17.49 -6.92
C PRO A 391 -4.39 -16.82 -7.96
N VAL A 392 -5.71 -16.90 -7.73
CA VAL A 392 -6.74 -16.36 -8.65
C VAL A 392 -7.56 -15.27 -7.96
N TYR A 393 -7.64 -14.09 -8.57
CA TYR A 393 -8.29 -12.88 -8.03
C TYR A 393 -9.45 -12.39 -8.92
N ASP A 394 -10.34 -13.28 -9.32
CA ASP A 394 -11.36 -13.02 -10.33
C ASP A 394 -12.69 -12.45 -9.78
N TRP A 395 -12.68 -11.92 -8.56
CA TRP A 395 -13.85 -11.30 -7.93
C TRP A 395 -13.90 -9.77 -8.10
N CYS A 396 -12.78 -9.12 -8.41
CA CYS A 396 -12.71 -7.69 -8.72
C CYS A 396 -11.54 -7.37 -9.65
N ASP A 397 -11.54 -6.16 -10.22
CA ASP A 397 -10.40 -5.61 -10.96
C ASP A 397 -9.21 -5.40 -10.02
N LEU A 398 -7.99 -5.75 -10.43
CA LEU A 398 -6.80 -5.60 -9.60
C LEU A 398 -6.40 -4.15 -9.31
N ASP A 399 -6.94 -3.19 -10.07
CA ASP A 399 -6.71 -1.77 -9.88
C ASP A 399 -7.18 -1.26 -8.51
N VAL A 400 -8.17 -1.93 -7.89
CA VAL A 400 -8.67 -1.64 -6.54
C VAL A 400 -7.71 -2.07 -5.42
N TYR A 401 -6.63 -2.81 -5.74
CA TYR A 401 -5.57 -3.08 -4.78
C TYR A 401 -4.47 -2.01 -4.78
N ARG A 402 -4.73 -0.86 -5.41
CA ARG A 402 -3.92 0.35 -5.27
C ARG A 402 -4.42 1.19 -4.12
N ASN A 403 -3.49 1.64 -3.27
CA ASN A 403 -3.80 2.58 -2.21
C ASN A 403 -4.21 3.95 -2.79
N TYR A 404 -4.70 4.87 -1.96
CA TYR A 404 -5.17 6.20 -2.43
C TYR A 404 -4.09 7.06 -3.13
N GLN A 405 -2.83 6.63 -3.14
CA GLN A 405 -1.67 7.27 -3.77
C GLN A 405 -1.20 6.58 -5.06
N HIS A 406 -1.99 5.67 -5.64
CA HIS A 406 -1.62 4.83 -6.79
C HIS A 406 -0.51 3.81 -6.50
N TYR A 407 -0.20 3.53 -5.22
CA TYR A 407 0.83 2.57 -4.86
C TYR A 407 0.24 1.17 -4.65
N GLN A 408 0.93 0.15 -5.19
CA GLN A 408 0.60 -1.27 -5.03
C GLN A 408 1.88 -2.06 -4.86
N LEU A 409 1.85 -3.01 -3.93
CA LEU A 409 2.94 -3.93 -3.62
C LEU A 409 2.39 -5.35 -3.63
N VAL A 410 2.75 -6.15 -4.63
CA VAL A 410 2.23 -7.51 -4.75
C VAL A 410 3.11 -8.48 -3.96
N PRO A 411 2.62 -9.09 -2.86
CA PRO A 411 3.35 -10.17 -2.23
C PRO A 411 3.45 -11.36 -3.19
N VAL A 412 4.58 -12.04 -3.22
CA VAL A 412 4.81 -13.24 -4.06
C VAL A 412 5.55 -14.29 -3.26
N ILE A 413 5.37 -15.56 -3.64
CA ILE A 413 5.89 -16.72 -2.90
C ILE A 413 6.51 -17.70 -3.91
N ALA A 414 7.84 -17.84 -3.85
CA ALA A 414 8.59 -18.82 -4.63
C ALA A 414 8.83 -20.13 -3.86
N SER A 415 8.83 -20.07 -2.52
CA SER A 415 8.95 -21.22 -1.63
C SER A 415 8.06 -21.09 -0.39
N ARG A 416 7.71 -22.23 0.23
CA ARG A 416 6.97 -22.31 1.50
C ARG A 416 7.79 -23.10 2.51
N GLY A 417 7.81 -22.67 3.78
CA GLY A 417 8.60 -23.27 4.86
C GLY A 417 10.01 -22.69 4.96
N CYS A 418 10.88 -23.31 5.77
CA CYS A 418 12.25 -22.83 6.01
C CYS A 418 13.26 -23.97 5.94
N HIS A 419 14.31 -23.82 5.11
CA HIS A 419 15.34 -24.85 4.95
C HIS A 419 16.21 -24.98 6.21
N TRP A 420 16.44 -23.85 6.91
CA TRP A 420 17.20 -23.86 8.16
C TRP A 420 16.42 -24.48 9.33
N GLY A 421 15.17 -24.03 9.56
CA GLY A 421 14.20 -24.61 10.52
C GLY A 421 14.66 -24.81 11.97
N ARG A 422 15.79 -24.23 12.39
CA ARG A 422 16.46 -24.55 13.67
C ARG A 422 16.77 -23.33 14.56
N CYS A 423 16.35 -22.14 14.15
CA CYS A 423 16.47 -20.91 14.97
C CYS A 423 15.68 -21.11 16.27
N ARG A 424 16.29 -20.89 17.43
CA ARG A 424 15.64 -21.24 18.70
C ARG A 424 14.43 -20.38 19.05
N PHE A 425 14.44 -19.13 18.60
CA PHE A 425 13.34 -18.18 18.83
C PHE A 425 12.21 -18.25 17.79
N CYS A 426 12.43 -18.90 16.64
CA CYS A 426 11.50 -18.83 15.51
C CYS A 426 10.42 -19.92 15.61
N GLY A 427 9.16 -19.57 15.36
CA GLY A 427 8.04 -20.52 15.31
C GLY A 427 7.83 -21.18 13.94
N GLU A 428 8.55 -20.75 12.91
CA GLU A 428 8.41 -21.24 11.54
C GLU A 428 9.39 -22.38 11.25
N ALA A 429 8.88 -23.61 11.30
CA ALA A 429 9.66 -24.83 11.08
C ALA A 429 8.98 -25.79 10.09
N LEU A 430 8.12 -25.26 9.21
CA LEU A 430 7.44 -26.06 8.19
C LEU A 430 8.46 -26.59 7.16
N PRO A 431 8.22 -27.79 6.59
CA PRO A 431 9.07 -28.35 5.54
C PRO A 431 9.21 -27.39 4.36
N TRP A 432 10.45 -27.10 4.00
CA TRP A 432 10.77 -26.22 2.89
C TRP A 432 10.47 -26.89 1.55
N ARG A 433 9.68 -26.22 0.72
CA ARG A 433 9.23 -26.65 -0.62
C ARG A 433 9.28 -25.45 -1.54
N LYS A 434 9.48 -25.69 -2.84
CA LYS A 434 9.77 -24.64 -3.82
C LYS A 434 8.99 -24.85 -5.11
N ARG A 435 8.79 -23.76 -5.84
CA ARG A 435 8.27 -23.76 -7.21
C ARG A 435 9.40 -23.89 -8.21
N SER A 436 9.11 -24.35 -9.41
CA SER A 436 10.04 -24.24 -10.54
C SER A 436 10.18 -22.78 -10.98
N PRO A 437 11.33 -22.38 -11.57
CA PRO A 437 11.54 -21.01 -12.03
C PRO A 437 10.47 -20.56 -13.03
N SER A 438 10.14 -21.42 -14.00
CA SER A 438 9.11 -21.10 -15.00
C SER A 438 7.73 -20.89 -14.37
N ASN A 439 7.30 -21.79 -13.46
CA ASN A 439 5.99 -21.69 -12.81
C ASN A 439 5.84 -20.40 -11.99
N PHE A 440 6.91 -20.00 -11.30
CA PHE A 440 6.91 -18.76 -10.54
C PHE A 440 6.93 -17.52 -11.45
N VAL A 441 7.76 -17.51 -12.50
CA VAL A 441 7.86 -16.36 -13.39
C VAL A 441 6.62 -16.20 -14.28
N ASP A 442 5.88 -17.29 -14.58
CA ASP A 442 4.55 -17.21 -15.20
C ASP A 442 3.56 -16.38 -14.36
N GLU A 443 3.60 -16.51 -13.03
CA GLU A 443 2.78 -15.69 -12.12
C GLU A 443 3.23 -14.23 -12.11
N LEU A 444 4.55 -13.98 -12.08
CA LEU A 444 5.07 -12.62 -12.14
C LEU A 444 4.68 -11.94 -13.46
N GLU A 445 4.81 -12.63 -14.59
CA GLU A 445 4.45 -12.12 -15.90
C GLU A 445 2.95 -11.80 -15.99
N TYR A 446 2.09 -12.70 -15.50
CA TYR A 446 0.65 -12.44 -15.38
C TYR A 446 0.37 -11.16 -14.59
N MET A 447 1.00 -10.97 -13.42
CA MET A 447 0.79 -9.78 -12.61
C MET A 447 1.31 -8.51 -13.29
N VAL A 448 2.42 -8.60 -14.02
CA VAL A 448 2.94 -7.49 -14.83
C VAL A 448 1.95 -7.09 -15.93
N ASP A 449 1.31 -8.06 -16.56
CA ASP A 449 0.26 -7.82 -17.56
C ASP A 449 -0.98 -7.14 -16.95
N GLN A 450 -1.25 -7.37 -15.66
CA GLN A 450 -2.29 -6.65 -14.89
C GLN A 450 -1.82 -5.27 -14.38
N GLY A 451 -0.64 -4.80 -14.80
CA GLY A 451 -0.13 -3.48 -14.43
C GLY A 451 0.63 -3.42 -13.10
N ALA A 452 0.87 -4.55 -12.43
CA ALA A 452 1.75 -4.59 -11.27
C ALA A 452 3.22 -4.50 -11.69
N TYR A 453 4.06 -3.88 -10.85
CA TYR A 453 5.50 -3.75 -11.15
C TYR A 453 6.37 -3.78 -9.90
N GLN A 454 5.78 -3.82 -8.71
CA GLN A 454 6.49 -3.93 -7.44
C GLN A 454 6.05 -5.19 -6.73
N PHE A 455 7.02 -6.04 -6.43
CA PHE A 455 6.78 -7.32 -5.78
C PHE A 455 7.64 -7.46 -4.53
N VAL A 456 7.05 -8.05 -3.50
CA VAL A 456 7.77 -8.41 -2.28
C VAL A 456 7.69 -9.92 -2.06
N PHE A 457 8.84 -10.58 -1.94
CA PHE A 457 8.86 -11.99 -1.54
C PHE A 457 8.49 -12.09 -0.06
N SER A 458 7.42 -12.85 0.23
CA SER A 458 6.81 -12.95 1.56
C SER A 458 7.04 -14.31 2.25
N GLU A 459 8.01 -15.09 1.78
CA GLU A 459 8.36 -16.39 2.32
C GLU A 459 9.40 -16.35 3.44
N SER A 460 9.44 -17.40 4.27
CA SER A 460 10.33 -17.51 5.42
C SER A 460 11.81 -17.66 5.07
N ASP A 461 12.14 -18.25 3.90
CA ASP A 461 13.52 -18.61 3.53
C ASP A 461 13.73 -18.61 2.01
N LEU A 462 13.71 -17.42 1.40
CA LEU A 462 13.83 -17.23 -0.05
C LEU A 462 15.13 -17.81 -0.64
N ASN A 463 16.26 -17.68 0.07
CA ASN A 463 17.54 -18.23 -0.34
C ASN A 463 17.87 -19.57 0.34
N GLY A 464 16.86 -20.36 0.73
CA GLY A 464 17.07 -21.73 1.20
C GLY A 464 17.87 -22.57 0.18
N ASP A 465 17.59 -22.36 -1.11
CA ASP A 465 18.34 -22.85 -2.25
C ASP A 465 18.79 -21.69 -3.17
N PRO A 466 19.99 -21.12 -2.94
CA PRO A 466 20.49 -19.98 -3.69
C PRO A 466 20.70 -20.25 -5.18
N GLU A 467 20.92 -21.50 -5.59
CA GLU A 467 21.11 -21.82 -7.02
C GLU A 467 19.77 -21.83 -7.75
N LEU A 468 18.73 -22.46 -7.19
CA LEU A 468 17.38 -22.33 -7.75
C LEU A 468 16.93 -20.86 -7.78
N PHE A 469 17.22 -20.11 -6.72
CA PHE A 469 16.80 -18.71 -6.69
C PHE A 469 17.52 -17.86 -7.76
N LYS A 470 18.77 -18.19 -8.10
CA LYS A 470 19.45 -17.62 -9.28
C LYS A 470 18.77 -18.02 -10.59
N GLU A 471 18.28 -19.25 -10.71
CA GLU A 471 17.49 -19.68 -11.88
C GLU A 471 16.20 -18.85 -12.03
N ILE A 472 15.50 -18.57 -10.93
CA ILE A 472 14.35 -17.63 -10.94
C ILE A 472 14.78 -16.25 -11.43
N CYS A 473 15.88 -15.70 -10.88
CA CYS A 473 16.40 -14.40 -11.30
C CYS A 473 16.77 -14.38 -12.79
N GLN A 474 17.38 -15.46 -13.29
CA GLN A 474 17.78 -15.60 -14.68
C GLN A 474 16.55 -15.70 -15.60
N GLU A 475 15.53 -16.45 -15.22
CA GLU A 475 14.27 -16.56 -15.96
C GLU A 475 13.56 -15.19 -16.09
N ILE A 476 13.52 -14.38 -15.02
CA ILE A 476 13.00 -13.00 -15.06
C ILE A 476 13.76 -12.15 -16.11
N VAL A 477 15.09 -12.26 -16.11
CA VAL A 477 15.96 -11.52 -17.06
C VAL A 477 15.77 -12.01 -18.49
N ASP A 478 15.67 -13.33 -18.70
CA ASP A 478 15.54 -13.94 -20.02
C ASP A 478 14.20 -13.61 -20.68
N ARG A 479 13.12 -13.49 -19.89
CA ARG A 479 11.83 -12.97 -20.34
C ARG A 479 11.79 -11.45 -20.52
N GLY A 480 12.80 -10.72 -20.03
CA GLY A 480 12.86 -9.27 -20.13
C GLY A 480 11.84 -8.54 -19.25
N LEU A 481 11.38 -9.18 -18.17
CA LEU A 481 10.45 -8.56 -17.23
C LEU A 481 11.13 -7.40 -16.51
N THR A 482 10.45 -6.25 -16.48
CA THR A 482 10.95 -5.04 -15.81
C THR A 482 10.19 -4.80 -14.53
N VAL A 483 10.71 -5.36 -13.43
CA VAL A 483 10.04 -5.39 -12.12
C VAL A 483 10.94 -4.82 -11.02
N ILE A 484 10.32 -4.36 -9.92
CA ILE A 484 10.98 -3.93 -8.69
C ILE A 484 10.77 -5.03 -7.66
N LEU A 485 11.85 -5.63 -7.20
CA LEU A 485 11.79 -6.76 -6.26
C LEU A 485 12.36 -6.35 -4.90
N GLY A 486 11.62 -6.72 -3.86
CA GLY A 486 12.03 -6.68 -2.47
C GLY A 486 11.88 -8.05 -1.83
N GLY A 487 12.61 -8.33 -0.77
CA GLY A 487 12.47 -9.61 -0.07
C GLY A 487 13.33 -9.71 1.16
N GLN A 488 13.30 -10.88 1.79
CA GLN A 488 14.11 -11.18 2.97
C GLN A 488 15.05 -12.34 2.67
N LEU A 489 16.33 -12.18 3.00
CA LEU A 489 17.32 -13.24 2.87
C LEU A 489 17.92 -13.58 4.22
N ARG A 490 18.26 -14.85 4.37
CA ARG A 490 19.13 -15.32 5.43
C ARG A 490 20.58 -15.07 5.04
N ILE A 491 21.44 -14.76 6.03
CA ILE A 491 22.88 -14.77 5.82
C ILE A 491 23.32 -16.19 5.46
N ASP A 492 23.99 -16.32 4.31
CA ASP A 492 24.46 -17.62 3.81
C ASP A 492 25.88 -17.47 3.23
N ARG A 493 26.68 -18.54 3.31
CA ARG A 493 28.02 -18.59 2.73
C ARG A 493 28.01 -18.54 1.19
N ARG A 494 26.91 -18.99 0.58
CA ARG A 494 26.65 -19.10 -0.87
C ARG A 494 26.16 -17.78 -1.48
N ASN A 495 25.73 -16.83 -0.66
CA ASN A 495 25.38 -15.47 -1.09
C ASN A 495 26.66 -14.69 -1.45
N THR A 496 27.23 -15.02 -2.60
CA THR A 496 28.45 -14.38 -3.11
C THR A 496 28.14 -13.02 -3.74
N ARG A 497 29.19 -12.23 -4.02
CA ARG A 497 29.05 -11.02 -4.85
C ARG A 497 28.35 -11.28 -6.18
N ASP A 498 28.62 -12.41 -6.83
CA ASP A 498 27.96 -12.76 -8.09
C ASP A 498 26.46 -13.01 -7.91
N PHE A 499 26.08 -13.72 -6.85
CA PHE A 499 24.67 -13.92 -6.47
C PHE A 499 23.93 -12.57 -6.36
N PHE A 500 24.46 -11.60 -5.61
CA PHE A 500 23.82 -10.29 -5.48
C PHE A 500 23.79 -9.49 -6.80
N ARG A 501 24.78 -9.66 -7.69
CA ARG A 501 24.74 -9.05 -9.03
C ARG A 501 23.62 -9.62 -9.89
N GLN A 502 23.35 -10.93 -9.80
CA GLN A 502 22.25 -11.58 -10.52
C GLN A 502 20.89 -11.11 -9.98
N LEU A 503 20.73 -11.03 -8.65
CA LEU A 503 19.54 -10.46 -8.03
C LEU A 503 19.31 -9.01 -8.49
N ARG A 504 20.37 -8.18 -8.50
CA ARG A 504 20.27 -6.81 -9.01
C ARG A 504 19.80 -6.78 -10.46
N ALA A 505 20.33 -7.66 -11.31
CA ALA A 505 19.93 -7.75 -12.71
C ALA A 505 18.46 -8.15 -12.89
N ALA A 506 17.93 -9.01 -12.02
CA ALA A 506 16.52 -9.42 -12.02
C ALA A 506 15.55 -8.35 -11.48
N GLY A 507 16.05 -7.26 -10.87
CA GLY A 507 15.23 -6.15 -10.40
C GLY A 507 15.19 -5.96 -8.89
N PHE A 508 16.03 -6.65 -8.11
CA PHE A 508 16.11 -6.41 -6.66
C PHE A 508 16.64 -5.01 -6.35
N VAL A 509 15.90 -4.27 -5.53
CA VAL A 509 16.26 -2.92 -5.08
C VAL A 509 16.43 -2.82 -3.57
N SER A 510 15.76 -3.67 -2.79
CA SER A 510 15.91 -3.77 -1.34
C SER A 510 15.92 -5.21 -0.88
N LEU A 511 16.80 -5.54 0.06
CA LEU A 511 16.84 -6.84 0.72
C LEU A 511 16.99 -6.65 2.22
N ARG A 512 16.13 -7.35 2.97
CA ARG A 512 16.20 -7.40 4.42
C ARG A 512 16.92 -8.65 4.89
N PHE A 513 17.86 -8.50 5.81
CA PHE A 513 18.58 -9.61 6.40
C PHE A 513 18.18 -9.82 7.86
N GLY A 514 17.82 -11.06 8.19
CA GLY A 514 17.66 -11.51 9.58
C GLY A 514 19.03 -11.72 10.22
N VAL A 515 19.59 -10.66 10.80
CA VAL A 515 20.84 -10.68 11.57
C VAL A 515 20.50 -10.66 13.05
N ASP A 516 19.97 -11.78 13.54
CA ASP A 516 19.42 -11.91 14.89
C ASP A 516 20.50 -12.25 15.94
N GLY A 517 21.73 -11.80 15.68
CA GLY A 517 22.90 -12.03 16.50
C GLY A 517 24.13 -11.42 15.85
N TRP A 518 24.82 -10.56 16.59
CA TRP A 518 25.99 -9.82 16.09
C TRP A 518 27.30 -10.22 16.79
N SER A 519 27.24 -11.12 17.76
CA SER A 519 28.43 -11.78 18.33
C SER A 519 28.47 -13.27 17.96
N ALA A 520 29.66 -13.86 18.00
CA ALA A 520 29.83 -15.29 17.75
C ALA A 520 29.05 -16.16 18.76
N ASN A 521 28.95 -15.72 20.01
CA ASN A 521 28.18 -16.42 21.03
C ASN A 521 26.68 -16.34 20.74
N VAL A 522 26.14 -15.16 20.42
CA VAL A 522 24.70 -14.99 20.14
C VAL A 522 24.26 -15.82 18.94
N LEU A 523 25.09 -15.87 17.88
CA LEU A 523 24.84 -16.73 16.72
C LEU A 523 24.79 -18.22 17.09
N LYS A 524 25.61 -18.65 18.04
CA LYS A 524 25.65 -20.03 18.54
C LYS A 524 24.45 -20.35 19.42
N ILE A 525 24.14 -19.51 20.42
CA ILE A 525 22.99 -19.73 21.31
C ILE A 525 21.68 -19.64 20.54
N GLN A 526 21.55 -18.78 19.53
CA GLN A 526 20.34 -18.75 18.70
C GLN A 526 20.31 -19.82 17.61
N ASN A 527 21.38 -20.63 17.51
CA ASN A 527 21.57 -21.64 16.49
C ASN A 527 21.34 -21.09 15.08
N LYS A 528 21.97 -19.95 14.79
CA LYS A 528 21.80 -19.23 13.54
C LYS A 528 22.54 -19.86 12.40
N GLY A 529 23.54 -20.73 12.59
CA GLY A 529 24.18 -21.49 11.51
C GLY A 529 25.03 -20.67 10.52
N TYR A 530 25.26 -19.39 10.79
CA TYR A 530 26.17 -18.52 10.04
C TYR A 530 27.13 -17.80 11.00
N THR A 531 28.17 -17.16 10.47
CA THR A 531 29.24 -16.50 11.25
C THR A 531 29.26 -14.98 11.07
N VAL A 532 29.96 -14.29 11.97
CA VAL A 532 30.20 -12.84 11.87
C VAL A 532 30.83 -12.44 10.54
N ASP A 533 31.83 -13.19 10.06
CA ASP A 533 32.46 -12.91 8.76
C ASP A 533 31.49 -13.05 7.58
N GLN A 534 30.52 -13.96 7.68
CA GLN A 534 29.48 -14.12 6.67
C GLN A 534 28.53 -12.93 6.68
N ILE A 535 28.19 -12.38 7.85
CA ILE A 535 27.41 -11.13 7.98
C ILE A 535 28.14 -10.01 7.24
N LYS A 536 29.40 -9.71 7.63
CA LYS A 536 30.21 -8.64 7.03
C LYS A 536 30.25 -8.74 5.51
N ARG A 537 30.55 -9.95 4.99
CA ARG A 537 30.65 -10.21 3.55
C ARG A 537 29.32 -10.04 2.82
N ASN A 538 28.23 -10.63 3.33
CA ASN A 538 26.91 -10.56 2.70
C ASN A 538 26.42 -9.12 2.60
N LEU A 539 26.48 -8.36 3.70
CA LEU A 539 26.02 -6.98 3.73
C LEU A 539 26.85 -6.08 2.79
N LYS A 540 28.18 -6.24 2.82
CA LYS A 540 29.09 -5.53 1.91
C LYS A 540 28.82 -5.85 0.44
N ASP A 541 28.71 -7.12 0.08
CA ASP A 541 28.53 -7.56 -1.30
C ASP A 541 27.16 -7.18 -1.85
N CYS A 542 26.10 -7.25 -1.03
CA CYS A 542 24.75 -6.78 -1.37
C CYS A 542 24.73 -5.27 -1.63
N HIS A 543 25.30 -4.48 -0.71
CA HIS A 543 25.45 -3.04 -0.88
C HIS A 543 26.26 -2.69 -2.13
N ALA A 544 27.38 -3.37 -2.37
CA ALA A 544 28.23 -3.16 -3.54
C ALA A 544 27.56 -3.53 -4.87
N ALA A 545 26.51 -4.37 -4.84
CA ALA A 545 25.65 -4.65 -6.00
C ALA A 545 24.62 -3.54 -6.25
N GLY A 546 24.52 -2.52 -5.39
CA GLY A 546 23.55 -1.43 -5.51
C GLY A 546 22.15 -1.80 -5.00
N ILE A 547 22.05 -2.79 -4.12
CA ILE A 547 20.81 -3.18 -3.44
C ILE A 547 20.78 -2.53 -2.06
N TYR A 548 19.66 -1.92 -1.70
CA TYR A 548 19.46 -1.32 -0.39
C TYR A 548 19.37 -2.40 0.68
N VAL A 549 20.14 -2.25 1.75
CA VAL A 549 20.27 -3.26 2.81
C VAL A 549 19.45 -2.85 4.02
N GLU A 550 18.48 -3.67 4.37
CA GLU A 550 17.73 -3.56 5.62
C GLU A 550 18.18 -4.67 6.58
N VAL A 551 18.16 -4.38 7.88
CA VAL A 551 18.53 -5.35 8.92
C VAL A 551 17.41 -5.50 9.94
N ASN A 552 17.10 -6.74 10.28
CA ASN A 552 16.37 -7.09 11.51
C ASN A 552 17.34 -7.68 12.53
N THR A 553 17.15 -7.34 13.80
CA THR A 553 17.91 -7.93 14.91
C THR A 553 17.02 -8.19 16.12
N VAL A 554 17.43 -9.15 16.94
CA VAL A 554 16.85 -9.48 18.23
C VAL A 554 17.92 -9.30 19.30
N ILE A 555 17.55 -8.76 20.46
CA ILE A 555 18.43 -8.55 21.61
C ILE A 555 17.77 -9.16 22.86
N GLY A 556 18.57 -9.59 23.83
CA GLY A 556 18.08 -10.15 25.09
C GLY A 556 17.91 -11.67 25.08
N CYS A 557 18.76 -12.37 24.35
CA CYS A 557 18.68 -13.83 24.17
C CYS A 557 19.16 -14.58 25.43
N PRO A 558 18.56 -15.73 25.81
CA PRO A 558 19.08 -16.56 26.90
C PRO A 558 20.54 -16.95 26.68
N GLY A 559 21.42 -16.58 27.61
CA GLY A 559 22.86 -16.77 27.51
C GLY A 559 23.65 -15.65 26.82
N GLU A 560 23.00 -14.53 26.44
CA GLU A 560 23.66 -13.34 25.91
C GLU A 560 24.31 -12.51 27.03
N THR A 561 25.59 -12.19 26.88
CA THR A 561 26.39 -11.47 27.88
C THR A 561 26.50 -9.98 27.58
N GLU A 562 26.99 -9.19 28.54
CA GLU A 562 27.29 -7.77 28.29
C GLU A 562 28.36 -7.58 27.20
N GLN A 563 29.37 -8.45 27.17
CA GLN A 563 30.38 -8.45 26.12
C GLN A 563 29.77 -8.72 24.74
N ASP A 564 28.75 -9.56 24.65
CA ASP A 564 28.05 -9.82 23.39
C ASP A 564 27.33 -8.58 22.86
N VAL A 565 26.76 -7.77 23.75
CA VAL A 565 26.13 -6.50 23.38
C VAL A 565 27.16 -5.50 22.89
N ASP A 566 28.33 -5.42 23.54
CA ASP A 566 29.43 -4.54 23.13
C ASP A 566 30.01 -4.97 21.77
N ASP A 567 30.22 -6.28 21.57
CA ASP A 567 30.64 -6.86 20.29
C ASP A 567 29.59 -6.58 19.20
N SER A 568 28.31 -6.65 19.56
CA SER A 568 27.19 -6.35 18.65
C SER A 568 27.22 -4.91 18.18
N ILE A 569 27.37 -3.95 19.11
CA ILE A 569 27.50 -2.53 18.78
C ILE A 569 28.71 -2.30 17.88
N ALA A 570 29.89 -2.82 18.25
CA ALA A 570 31.11 -2.67 17.47
C ALA A 570 30.95 -3.18 16.03
N LEU A 571 30.35 -4.36 15.85
CA LEU A 571 30.13 -4.94 14.53
C LEU A 571 29.08 -4.17 13.70
N MET A 572 27.99 -3.72 14.32
CA MET A 572 26.95 -2.94 13.63
C MET A 572 27.49 -1.58 13.15
N LEU A 573 28.37 -0.96 13.95
CA LEU A 573 29.07 0.28 13.58
C LEU A 573 30.09 0.05 12.46
N GLU A 574 30.86 -1.05 12.52
CA GLU A 574 31.78 -1.43 11.44
C GLU A 574 31.04 -1.61 10.10
N CYS A 575 29.85 -2.21 10.15
CA CYS A 575 29.02 -2.49 8.97
C CYS A 575 28.11 -1.33 8.55
N HIS A 576 28.04 -0.23 9.31
CA HIS A 576 27.08 0.87 9.12
C HIS A 576 27.04 1.38 7.68
N LYS A 577 28.20 1.59 7.05
CA LYS A 577 28.30 2.08 5.66
C LYS A 577 27.67 1.17 4.60
N TYR A 578 27.41 -0.09 4.92
CA TYR A 578 26.76 -1.05 4.03
C TYR A 578 25.27 -1.21 4.33
N ILE A 579 24.80 -0.73 5.49
CA ILE A 579 23.44 -0.91 5.97
C ILE A 579 22.66 0.37 5.68
N GLY A 580 21.61 0.23 4.88
CA GLY A 580 20.72 1.33 4.55
C GLY A 580 19.89 1.77 5.74
N ARG A 581 19.30 0.81 6.48
CA ARG A 581 18.58 1.05 7.73
C ARG A 581 18.52 -0.17 8.63
N LEU A 582 18.39 0.08 9.94
CA LEU A 582 17.95 -0.92 10.91
C LEU A 582 16.41 -0.98 10.87
N ALA A 583 15.84 -1.95 10.17
CA ALA A 583 14.40 -2.08 9.98
C ALA A 583 13.67 -2.41 11.28
N ASN A 584 14.17 -3.38 12.04
CA ASN A 584 13.61 -3.77 13.33
C ASN A 584 14.72 -4.12 14.33
N ILE A 585 14.51 -3.75 15.59
CA ILE A 585 15.25 -4.22 16.75
C ILE A 585 14.24 -4.54 17.84
N ASN A 586 14.16 -5.80 18.25
CA ASN A 586 13.19 -6.25 19.24
C ASN A 586 13.87 -6.94 20.43
N PRO A 587 13.45 -6.64 21.66
CA PRO A 587 13.64 -7.56 22.77
C PRO A 587 13.08 -8.93 22.38
N LEU A 588 13.78 -10.00 22.76
CA LEU A 588 13.29 -11.34 22.50
C LEU A 588 11.95 -11.58 23.21
N GLN A 589 10.98 -12.07 22.45
CA GLN A 589 9.71 -12.61 22.94
C GLN A 589 9.68 -14.11 22.70
N LEU A 590 8.97 -14.88 23.54
CA LEU A 590 8.85 -16.32 23.33
C LEU A 590 7.70 -16.60 22.37
N LEU A 591 8.02 -16.63 21.08
CA LEU A 591 7.04 -16.94 20.04
C LEU A 591 6.51 -18.36 20.20
N ARG A 592 5.19 -18.53 20.14
CA ARG A 592 4.55 -19.85 20.17
C ARG A 592 5.10 -20.74 19.05
N GLY A 593 5.35 -22.01 19.35
CA GLY A 593 5.95 -22.98 18.42
C GLY A 593 7.49 -22.91 18.33
N SER A 594 8.13 -21.88 18.88
CA SER A 594 9.59 -21.79 18.94
C SER A 594 10.19 -22.82 19.90
N ILE A 595 11.50 -23.08 19.76
CA ILE A 595 12.21 -24.01 20.65
C ILE A 595 12.25 -23.45 22.07
N TYR A 596 12.46 -22.14 22.25
CA TYR A 596 12.43 -21.51 23.57
C TYR A 596 11.04 -21.56 24.22
N PHE A 597 9.98 -21.47 23.45
CA PHE A 597 8.62 -21.61 23.98
C PHE A 597 8.30 -23.05 24.36
N ARG A 598 8.73 -24.04 23.56
CA ARG A 598 8.44 -25.46 23.84
C ARG A 598 9.20 -25.97 25.06
N ASP A 599 10.50 -25.72 25.10
CA ASP A 599 11.43 -26.28 26.09
C ASP A 599 12.17 -25.20 26.92
N PRO A 600 11.49 -24.23 27.55
CA PRO A 600 12.12 -23.06 28.18
C PRO A 600 13.17 -23.45 29.23
N GLU A 601 12.88 -24.45 30.07
CA GLU A 601 13.75 -24.85 31.19
C GLU A 601 15.09 -25.37 30.68
N LYS A 602 15.11 -26.02 29.50
CA LYS A 602 16.34 -26.52 28.86
C LYS A 602 17.30 -25.40 28.46
N TYR A 603 16.80 -24.19 28.30
CA TYR A 603 17.56 -23.00 27.93
C TYR A 603 17.71 -22.01 29.09
N GLY A 604 17.49 -22.48 30.33
CA GLY A 604 17.60 -21.66 31.53
C GLY A 604 16.51 -20.60 31.63
N ILE A 605 15.40 -20.73 30.88
CA ILE A 605 14.27 -19.81 30.92
C ILE A 605 13.33 -20.24 32.05
N THR A 606 12.92 -19.27 32.87
CA THR A 606 11.93 -19.44 33.94
C THR A 606 10.73 -18.53 33.67
N LEU A 607 9.53 -19.10 33.64
CA LEU A 607 8.28 -18.35 33.53
C LEU A 607 7.86 -17.81 34.91
N THR A 608 7.28 -16.61 34.95
CA THR A 608 6.86 -15.98 36.22
C THR A 608 5.58 -16.60 36.81
N GLN A 609 4.81 -17.29 35.98
CA GLN A 609 3.52 -17.90 36.29
C GLN A 609 3.41 -19.27 35.59
N PRO A 610 2.42 -20.11 35.97
CA PRO A 610 2.11 -21.33 35.24
C PRO A 610 1.87 -21.04 33.75
N ARG A 611 2.37 -21.93 32.89
CA ARG A 611 2.31 -21.75 31.43
C ARG A 611 0.87 -21.61 30.95
N GLU A 612 -0.06 -22.41 31.49
CA GLU A 612 -1.46 -22.38 31.07
C GLU A 612 -2.12 -21.01 31.29
N GLU A 613 -1.76 -20.32 32.38
CA GLU A 613 -2.29 -18.98 32.71
C GLU A 613 -1.74 -17.93 31.74
N LEU A 614 -0.42 -17.94 31.50
CA LEU A 614 0.21 -17.00 30.57
C LEU A 614 -0.29 -17.15 29.13
N GLU A 615 -0.52 -18.40 28.71
CA GLU A 615 -0.97 -18.71 27.35
C GLU A 615 -2.42 -18.27 27.08
N ALA A 616 -3.27 -18.18 28.10
CA ALA A 616 -4.64 -17.71 27.98
C ALA A 616 -4.69 -16.22 27.59
N ASP A 617 -3.80 -15.41 28.16
CA ASP A 617 -3.74 -13.97 27.91
C ASP A 617 -2.78 -13.59 26.77
N ASN A 618 -1.82 -14.47 26.43
CA ASN A 618 -0.74 -14.20 25.48
C ASN A 618 -0.68 -15.27 24.38
N PHE A 619 -1.67 -15.17 23.51
CA PHE A 619 -1.95 -16.14 22.49
C PHE A 619 -0.78 -16.40 21.50
N ALA A 620 -0.22 -15.35 20.90
CA ALA A 620 0.75 -15.49 19.80
C ALA A 620 2.19 -15.71 20.30
N SER A 621 2.52 -15.15 21.47
CA SER A 621 3.87 -15.12 22.03
C SER A 621 3.81 -14.66 23.49
N LEU A 622 4.71 -15.18 24.33
CA LEU A 622 4.87 -14.64 25.68
C LEU A 622 5.72 -13.36 25.64
N PRO A 623 5.21 -12.24 26.18
CA PRO A 623 5.95 -10.98 26.24
C PRO A 623 7.16 -11.09 27.18
N GLU A 624 8.07 -10.12 27.10
CA GLU A 624 9.35 -10.16 27.80
C GLU A 624 9.30 -9.97 29.32
N ASP A 625 8.16 -9.54 29.88
CA ASP A 625 7.91 -9.33 31.32
C ASP A 625 7.51 -10.61 32.07
N VAL A 626 7.04 -11.64 31.35
CA VAL A 626 6.54 -12.87 31.98
C VAL A 626 7.57 -13.99 32.05
N TRP A 627 8.84 -13.71 31.76
CA TRP A 627 9.93 -14.68 31.86
C TRP A 627 11.32 -14.07 32.06
N THR A 628 12.19 -14.83 32.72
CA THR A 628 13.61 -14.53 32.91
C THR A 628 14.47 -15.66 32.34
N SER A 629 15.76 -15.41 32.12
CA SER A 629 16.74 -16.47 31.86
C SER A 629 17.92 -16.38 32.80
N GLU A 630 18.55 -17.51 33.13
CA GLU A 630 19.73 -17.58 33.98
C GLU A 630 21.03 -17.81 33.18
N ASP A 631 22.18 -17.50 33.81
CA ASP A 631 23.54 -17.66 33.28
C ASP A 631 23.81 -16.99 31.89
N PRO A 632 23.82 -15.65 31.80
CA PRO A 632 23.60 -14.69 32.89
C PRO A 632 22.11 -14.43 33.15
N HIS A 633 21.80 -13.88 34.32
CA HIS A 633 20.44 -13.41 34.61
C HIS A 633 20.02 -12.32 33.61
N ILE A 634 18.90 -12.52 32.92
CA ILE A 634 18.30 -11.56 31.99
C ILE A 634 16.79 -11.53 32.24
N ASP A 635 16.30 -10.39 32.68
CA ASP A 635 14.88 -10.06 32.82
C ASP A 635 14.48 -8.96 31.82
N ARG A 636 13.24 -8.49 31.89
CA ARG A 636 12.74 -7.40 31.05
C ARG A 636 13.62 -6.15 31.12
N GLU A 637 14.00 -5.72 32.31
CA GLU A 637 14.75 -4.47 32.51
C GLU A 637 16.12 -4.56 31.82
N ILE A 638 16.82 -5.67 31.98
CA ILE A 638 18.10 -5.93 31.32
C ILE A 638 17.93 -5.98 29.80
N ARG A 639 16.88 -6.64 29.27
CA ARG A 639 16.63 -6.69 27.81
C ARG A 639 16.43 -5.30 27.21
N HIS A 640 15.60 -4.48 27.87
CA HIS A 640 15.31 -3.12 27.43
C HIS A 640 16.56 -2.23 27.55
N ALA A 641 17.27 -2.24 28.68
CA ALA A 641 18.50 -1.48 28.86
C ALA A 641 19.58 -1.81 27.81
N ARG A 642 19.68 -3.09 27.40
CA ARG A 642 20.59 -3.50 26.31
C ARG A 642 20.12 -3.00 24.95
N CYS A 643 18.83 -3.10 24.64
CA CYS A 643 18.26 -2.54 23.40
C CYS A 643 18.54 -1.03 23.30
N ASP A 644 18.34 -0.32 24.41
CA ASP A 644 18.55 1.12 24.50
C ASP A 644 20.00 1.50 24.29
N ARG A 645 20.93 0.75 24.89
CA ARG A 645 22.37 0.93 24.68
C ARG A 645 22.76 0.77 23.22
N VAL A 646 22.24 -0.25 22.55
CA VAL A 646 22.45 -0.47 21.11
C VAL A 646 21.87 0.70 20.31
N LEU A 647 20.61 1.07 20.55
CA LEU A 647 19.93 2.15 19.83
C LEU A 647 20.66 3.49 19.94
N ARG A 648 21.10 3.87 21.15
CA ARG A 648 21.86 5.10 21.40
C ARG A 648 23.18 5.13 20.63
N ALA A 649 23.97 4.06 20.70
CA ALA A 649 25.25 3.97 19.98
C ALA A 649 25.08 4.08 18.45
N LEU A 650 24.02 3.46 17.91
CA LEU A 650 23.70 3.56 16.49
C LEU A 650 23.21 4.96 16.09
N GLN A 651 22.38 5.59 16.94
CA GLN A 651 21.85 6.94 16.71
C GLN A 651 22.98 7.99 16.66
N GLU A 652 23.93 7.91 17.60
CA GLU A 652 25.11 8.79 17.65
C GLU A 652 25.96 8.69 16.38
N SER A 653 25.97 7.52 15.74
CA SER A 653 26.71 7.26 14.52
C SER A 653 25.94 7.62 13.23
N GLY A 654 24.70 8.09 13.36
CA GLY A 654 23.87 8.50 12.23
C GLY A 654 23.23 7.33 11.46
N TYR A 655 22.91 6.21 12.13
CA TYR A 655 22.06 5.17 11.55
C TYR A 655 20.69 5.72 11.13
N ASP A 656 20.14 5.17 10.04
CA ASP A 656 18.74 5.33 9.69
C ASP A 656 17.90 4.20 10.32
N PHE A 657 16.69 4.55 10.76
CA PHE A 657 15.83 3.65 11.53
C PHE A 657 14.52 3.33 10.79
N GLY A 658 14.14 2.06 10.86
CA GLY A 658 12.89 1.45 10.41
C GLY A 658 11.65 1.95 11.13
N ALA A 659 10.46 1.78 10.54
CA ALA A 659 9.20 2.02 11.26
C ALA A 659 9.09 1.19 12.57
N GLY A 660 9.71 0.00 12.63
CA GLY A 660 9.75 -0.81 13.86
C GLY A 660 10.82 -0.38 14.88
N ALA A 661 11.80 0.44 14.49
CA ALA A 661 12.88 0.92 15.36
C ALA A 661 12.71 2.40 15.76
N SER A 662 12.16 3.24 14.88
CA SER A 662 11.98 4.68 15.09
C SER A 662 11.19 5.02 16.35
N PRO A 663 10.04 4.38 16.68
CA PRO A 663 9.31 4.69 17.91
C PRO A 663 10.13 4.46 19.18
N LYS A 664 11.01 3.45 19.19
CA LYS A 664 11.88 3.13 20.33
C LYS A 664 12.97 4.20 20.50
N VAL A 665 13.55 4.64 19.39
CA VAL A 665 14.50 5.77 19.39
C VAL A 665 13.82 7.06 19.85
N GLU A 666 12.58 7.31 19.42
CA GLU A 666 11.82 8.47 19.88
C GLU A 666 11.54 8.44 21.39
N ALA A 667 11.17 7.29 21.94
CA ALA A 667 10.99 7.10 23.39
C ALA A 667 12.28 7.40 24.16
N LEU A 668 13.44 6.92 23.69
CA LEU A 668 14.74 7.16 24.32
C LEU A 668 15.09 8.65 24.44
N ASN A 669 14.74 9.45 23.44
CA ASN A 669 15.00 10.89 23.48
C ASN A 669 14.06 11.64 24.43
N LYS A 670 12.90 11.07 24.79
CA LYS A 670 11.97 11.69 25.74
C LYS A 670 12.41 11.51 27.19
N ASP A 671 13.05 10.38 27.50
CA ASP A 671 13.54 10.09 28.87
C ASP A 671 14.76 10.94 29.27
N ASP A 672 15.49 11.50 28.29
CA ASP A 672 16.62 12.41 28.54
C ASP A 672 16.18 13.88 28.77
N ASP A 673 14.93 14.22 28.40
CA ASP A 673 14.35 15.57 28.43
C ASP A 673 13.14 15.64 29.40
N GLU A 674 13.35 15.54 30.72
CA GLU A 674 12.38 16.06 31.69
C GLU A 674 13.01 17.06 32.66
N PRO A 675 12.38 18.25 32.79
CA PRO A 675 11.47 18.43 33.92
C PRO A 675 10.08 18.99 33.56
N GLN A 676 9.08 18.38 34.19
CA GLN A 676 7.74 18.86 34.58
C GLN A 676 6.94 19.71 33.57
N GLU A 677 5.95 19.06 32.94
CA GLU A 677 4.82 19.72 32.26
C GLU A 677 4.10 20.70 33.20
N THR A 678 4.23 21.99 32.91
CA THR A 678 3.21 22.96 33.29
C THR A 678 2.08 22.89 32.28
N THR A 679 0.90 22.53 32.78
CA THR A 679 -0.37 22.55 32.06
C THR A 679 -0.59 23.93 31.42
N THR A 680 -0.52 23.99 30.11
CA THR A 680 -1.05 25.13 29.35
C THR A 680 -2.38 24.69 28.74
N ASN A 681 -3.46 25.23 29.29
CA ASN A 681 -4.81 25.08 28.76
C ASN A 681 -4.85 25.56 27.29
N PRO A 682 -5.61 24.89 26.41
CA PRO A 682 -5.91 25.45 25.10
C PRO A 682 -6.76 26.71 25.27
N VAL A 683 -6.27 27.81 24.72
CA VAL A 683 -7.03 29.06 24.56
C VAL A 683 -8.15 28.79 23.53
N PRO A 684 -9.41 29.21 23.79
CA PRO A 684 -10.44 29.12 22.78
C PRO A 684 -10.15 30.14 21.67
N ALA A 685 -10.15 29.68 20.42
CA ALA A 685 -10.19 30.58 19.28
C ALA A 685 -11.60 31.16 19.18
N ASP A 686 -11.74 32.44 19.49
CA ASP A 686 -12.95 33.23 19.24
C ASP A 686 -13.04 33.53 17.73
N PRO A 687 -14.18 33.30 17.05
CA PRO A 687 -14.31 33.51 15.63
C PRO A 687 -14.78 34.95 15.36
N ALA A 688 -13.84 35.84 15.03
CA ALA A 688 -14.14 37.10 14.36
C ALA A 688 -12.88 37.70 13.74
N ASP A 689 -12.69 37.58 12.43
CA ASP A 689 -12.77 38.75 11.55
C ASP A 689 -12.68 38.35 10.07
N GLY A 690 -13.53 39.02 9.29
CA GLY A 690 -13.78 38.69 7.89
C GLY A 690 -12.75 39.20 6.89
N ALA A 691 -12.90 38.66 5.68
CA ALA A 691 -12.47 39.18 4.40
C ALA A 691 -10.95 39.25 4.13
N GLN A 692 -10.43 38.19 3.51
CA GLN A 692 -9.61 38.35 2.31
C GLN A 692 -9.85 37.19 1.34
N THR A 693 -10.44 37.53 0.21
CA THR A 693 -10.84 36.65 -0.89
C THR A 693 -9.66 35.79 -1.39
N SER A 694 -9.72 34.50 -1.11
CA SER A 694 -9.30 33.39 -1.95
C SER A 694 -9.70 33.68 -3.40
N ARG A 695 -8.80 34.22 -4.23
CA ARG A 695 -9.08 34.43 -5.66
C ARG A 695 -9.04 33.09 -6.37
N MET A 696 -10.08 32.29 -6.24
CA MET A 696 -10.23 31.08 -7.03
C MET A 696 -10.49 31.46 -8.49
N PHE A 697 -9.92 30.73 -9.44
CA PHE A 697 -10.08 30.94 -10.87
C PHE A 697 -10.29 29.62 -11.60
N ARG A 698 -10.93 29.69 -12.77
CA ARG A 698 -11.20 28.53 -13.63
C ARG A 698 -10.29 28.55 -14.84
N HIS A 699 -9.74 27.39 -15.18
CA HIS A 699 -8.82 27.23 -16.29
C HIS A 699 -9.00 25.85 -16.96
N GLN A 700 -9.26 25.78 -18.27
CA GLN A 700 -9.49 24.50 -18.99
C GLN A 700 -10.48 23.55 -18.29
N SER A 701 -11.57 24.11 -17.75
CA SER A 701 -12.57 23.39 -16.93
C SER A 701 -12.10 22.89 -15.56
N GLU A 702 -10.88 23.20 -15.14
CA GLU A 702 -10.38 22.94 -13.79
C GLU A 702 -10.42 24.22 -12.93
N TYR A 703 -10.37 24.04 -11.61
CA TYR A 703 -10.50 25.11 -10.62
C TYR A 703 -9.22 25.22 -9.79
N TYR A 704 -8.78 26.44 -9.55
CA TYR A 704 -7.50 26.72 -8.91
C TYR A 704 -7.61 27.84 -7.89
N LEU A 705 -6.96 27.67 -6.74
CA LEU A 705 -6.88 28.66 -5.68
C LEU A 705 -5.46 29.24 -5.60
N PHE A 706 -5.31 30.57 -5.74
CA PHE A 706 -4.00 31.22 -5.55
C PHE A 706 -3.50 31.07 -4.13
N CYS A 707 -2.24 30.65 -3.98
CA CYS A 707 -1.56 30.66 -2.70
C CYS A 707 -1.07 32.09 -2.42
N GLY A 708 -1.71 32.80 -1.49
CA GLY A 708 -1.12 34.01 -0.90
C GLY A 708 0.25 33.71 -0.26
N LYS A 709 1.07 34.75 -0.03
CA LYS A 709 2.40 34.58 0.62
C LYS A 709 2.32 33.92 2.01
N ASP A 710 1.14 33.94 2.64
CA ASP A 710 0.87 33.46 4.00
C ASP A 710 -0.22 32.36 4.07
N SER A 711 -0.58 31.67 2.97
CA SER A 711 -1.71 30.73 3.03
C SER A 711 -1.42 29.48 3.85
N GLU A 712 -2.23 29.22 4.89
CA GLU A 712 -2.20 28.00 5.71
C GLU A 712 -2.45 26.70 4.91
N LEU A 713 -3.07 26.81 3.72
CA LEU A 713 -3.24 25.69 2.77
C LEU A 713 -1.90 25.08 2.29
N LEU A 714 -0.79 25.81 2.43
CA LEU A 714 0.57 25.33 2.17
C LEU A 714 1.28 24.83 3.44
N SER A 715 0.73 25.09 4.64
CA SER A 715 1.26 24.57 5.90
C SER A 715 0.65 23.22 6.21
N ALA A 716 1.22 22.16 5.61
CA ALA A 716 1.08 20.82 6.16
C ALA A 716 1.46 20.83 7.66
N PRO A 717 0.81 19.98 8.51
CA PRO A 717 1.11 19.92 9.94
C PRO A 717 2.61 19.70 10.14
N ARG A 718 3.27 20.71 10.70
CA ARG A 718 4.70 20.69 11.01
C ARG A 718 4.96 19.81 12.24
N LYS A 719 4.90 18.48 12.09
CA LYS A 719 5.52 17.59 13.10
C LYS A 719 7.06 17.63 12.94
N PRO A 720 7.85 17.86 14.01
CA PRO A 720 9.31 18.04 13.93
C PRO A 720 10.07 16.87 13.30
N PHE A 721 9.51 15.67 13.35
CA PHE A 721 10.12 14.42 12.89
C PHE A 721 10.44 14.42 11.38
N TRP A 722 9.63 15.09 10.56
CA TRP A 722 9.83 15.13 9.11
C TRP A 722 11.05 15.93 8.65
N ARG A 723 11.69 16.75 9.50
CA ARG A 723 12.91 17.50 9.12
C ARG A 723 14.17 16.62 8.98
N ARG A 724 14.19 15.42 9.57
CA ARG A 724 15.26 14.42 9.34
C ARG A 724 14.96 13.56 8.11
N ALA A 725 13.71 13.10 7.94
CA ALA A 725 13.27 12.39 6.73
C ALA A 725 13.38 13.25 5.46
N LEU A 726 13.01 14.54 5.50
CA LEU A 726 13.19 15.46 4.37
C LEU A 726 14.66 15.73 4.01
N ARG A 727 15.64 15.47 4.89
CA ARG A 727 17.06 15.53 4.50
C ARG A 727 17.54 14.24 3.82
N ALA A 728 16.93 13.09 4.14
CA ALA A 728 17.16 11.83 3.43
C ALA A 728 16.42 11.79 2.08
N PHE A 729 15.20 12.34 2.01
CA PHE A 729 14.37 12.38 0.79
C PHE A 729 14.69 13.55 -0.16
N ARG A 730 15.33 14.63 0.29
CA ARG A 730 15.82 15.71 -0.62
C ARG A 730 16.90 15.25 -1.62
N ARG A 731 17.32 13.98 -1.56
CA ARG A 731 18.21 13.35 -2.56
C ARG A 731 17.53 12.30 -3.44
N VAL A 732 16.22 12.06 -3.30
CA VAL A 732 15.49 11.10 -4.13
C VAL A 732 14.11 11.64 -4.49
N ASP A 733 14.07 12.76 -5.22
CA ASP A 733 12.82 13.25 -5.82
C ASP A 733 12.92 13.29 -7.35
N LYS A 734 11.91 12.66 -7.95
CA LYS A 734 11.64 12.42 -9.39
C LYS A 734 12.30 11.18 -9.99
N TRP A 735 11.94 10.01 -9.45
CA TRP A 735 11.80 8.78 -10.23
C TRP A 735 10.50 8.09 -9.84
N GLY A 736 9.41 8.57 -10.45
CA GLY A 736 8.12 7.90 -10.48
C GLY A 736 7.79 7.56 -11.93
N THR A 737 7.70 6.26 -12.20
CA THR A 737 6.71 5.64 -13.10
C THR A 737 6.79 5.72 -14.64
N TYR A 738 7.85 6.20 -15.31
CA TYR A 738 7.90 5.98 -16.78
C TYR A 738 9.27 5.67 -17.42
N ALA A 739 10.38 6.00 -16.76
CA ALA A 739 11.72 5.83 -17.33
C ALA A 739 12.35 4.44 -17.12
N ALA A 740 11.79 3.61 -16.22
CA ALA A 740 12.24 2.24 -16.00
C ALA A 740 11.88 1.31 -17.17
N ARG A 741 10.76 1.57 -17.88
CA ARG A 741 10.24 0.69 -18.94
C ARG A 741 11.01 0.72 -20.27
N ILE A 742 11.86 1.72 -20.54
CA ILE A 742 12.57 1.84 -21.85
C ILE A 742 14.08 1.56 -21.74
N TYR A 743 14.66 1.64 -20.53
CA TYR A 743 16.10 1.45 -20.33
C TYR A 743 16.56 -0.01 -20.50
N TYR A 744 15.69 -0.98 -20.17
CA TYR A 744 16.09 -2.39 -20.08
C TYR A 744 15.93 -3.20 -21.37
N SER A 745 15.10 -2.75 -22.32
CA SER A 745 15.01 -3.37 -23.65
C SER A 745 16.28 -3.16 -24.51
N ALA A 746 17.14 -2.19 -24.15
CA ALA A 746 18.37 -1.89 -24.88
C ALA A 746 19.55 -2.83 -24.53
N GLN A 747 19.58 -3.45 -23.35
CA GLN A 747 20.69 -4.31 -22.94
C GLN A 747 20.67 -5.70 -23.61
N ALA A 748 19.49 -6.20 -24.00
CA ALA A 748 19.37 -7.44 -24.79
C ALA A 748 19.96 -7.31 -26.22
N THR A 749 20.02 -6.09 -26.77
CA THR A 749 20.57 -5.84 -28.11
C THR A 749 22.10 -5.66 -28.09
N VAL A 750 22.65 -5.10 -27.00
CA VAL A 750 24.10 -4.93 -26.81
C VAL A 750 24.81 -6.27 -26.57
N ARG A 751 24.16 -7.22 -25.88
CA ARG A 751 24.70 -8.59 -25.67
C ARG A 751 24.85 -9.36 -27.00
N LYS A 752 23.88 -9.25 -27.92
CA LYS A 752 23.96 -9.84 -29.27
C LYS A 752 24.97 -9.17 -30.20
N GLN A 753 25.40 -7.94 -29.90
CA GLN A 753 26.46 -7.24 -30.63
C GLN A 753 27.86 -7.56 -30.10
N TRP A 754 27.99 -7.82 -28.80
CA TRP A 754 29.26 -8.22 -28.16
C TRP A 754 29.71 -9.63 -28.57
N GLU A 755 28.79 -10.56 -28.82
CA GLU A 755 29.10 -11.92 -29.30
C GLU A 755 29.54 -11.95 -30.78
N ARG A 756 29.25 -10.90 -31.56
CA ARG A 756 29.66 -10.77 -32.97
C ARG A 756 31.01 -10.08 -33.17
N SER A 757 31.52 -9.39 -32.16
CA SER A 757 32.80 -8.67 -32.23
C SER A 757 34.00 -9.43 -31.64
N ALA A 758 33.80 -10.66 -31.14
CA ALA A 758 34.87 -11.57 -30.74
C ALA A 758 35.50 -12.26 -31.97
N GLY A 759 36.20 -11.48 -32.80
CA GLY A 759 37.01 -11.98 -33.92
C GLY A 759 38.50 -11.78 -33.67
N ARG A 760 39.16 -12.84 -33.17
CA ARG A 760 40.61 -13.18 -33.13
C ARG A 760 41.66 -12.12 -32.65
N PRO A 761 42.70 -12.57 -31.92
CA PRO A 761 43.68 -11.69 -31.31
C PRO A 761 44.77 -11.29 -32.32
N ASP A 762 45.28 -10.07 -32.20
CA ASP A 762 46.59 -9.70 -32.78
C ASP A 762 47.58 -9.48 -31.62
N GLU A 763 48.74 -10.09 -31.79
CA GLU A 763 49.85 -10.15 -30.84
C GLU A 763 50.65 -8.83 -30.87
N ASP A 764 51.43 -8.57 -29.82
CA ASP A 764 52.37 -7.44 -29.65
C ASP A 764 51.84 -6.07 -29.20
N ALA A 765 51.58 -5.93 -27.89
CA ALA A 765 52.08 -4.79 -27.09
C ALA A 765 51.90 -5.04 -25.57
N PRO A 766 52.95 -4.89 -24.73
CA PRO A 766 52.81 -5.00 -23.29
C PRO A 766 52.39 -3.64 -22.70
N ARG A 767 51.22 -3.56 -22.08
CA ARG A 767 50.95 -2.55 -21.06
C ARG A 767 50.40 -3.20 -19.81
N GLN A 768 51.29 -3.32 -18.82
CA GLN A 768 50.95 -3.49 -17.41
C GLN A 768 49.87 -2.48 -17.03
N VAL A 769 48.74 -2.97 -16.53
CA VAL A 769 47.84 -2.18 -15.71
C VAL A 769 48.05 -2.67 -14.29
N ASN A 770 48.66 -1.81 -13.47
CA ASN A 770 48.87 -2.07 -12.04
C ASN A 770 47.52 -2.13 -11.32
N ALA A 771 47.46 -2.98 -10.29
CA ALA A 771 46.27 -3.32 -9.53
C ALA A 771 45.88 -2.32 -8.42
N ASP A 772 46.28 -1.05 -8.51
CA ASP A 772 46.12 -0.05 -7.45
C ASP A 772 45.47 1.28 -7.89
N ASP A 773 44.76 1.32 -9.02
CA ASP A 773 43.95 2.51 -9.35
C ASP A 773 42.64 2.49 -8.52
N ASP A 774 42.74 3.09 -7.34
CA ASP A 774 41.64 3.57 -6.51
C ASP A 774 40.62 4.34 -7.37
N PHE A 775 39.48 3.72 -7.66
CA PHE A 775 38.26 4.49 -7.93
C PHE A 775 37.78 5.05 -6.59
N GLY A 776 38.43 6.13 -6.16
CA GLY A 776 37.96 6.98 -5.08
C GLY A 776 36.53 7.48 -5.36
N PRO A 777 35.78 7.89 -4.32
CA PRO A 777 34.41 8.34 -4.46
C PRO A 777 34.36 9.52 -5.45
N PHE A 778 33.63 9.36 -6.54
CA PHE A 778 33.33 10.43 -7.50
C PHE A 778 32.68 11.59 -6.73
N ASN A 779 33.49 12.62 -6.45
CA ASN A 779 33.10 13.78 -5.67
C ASN A 779 32.33 14.76 -6.57
N ILE A 780 31.00 14.58 -6.65
CA ILE A 780 30.07 15.47 -7.35
C ILE A 780 30.10 16.92 -6.83
N LEU A 781 30.66 17.18 -5.64
CA LEU A 781 30.75 18.54 -5.08
C LEU A 781 31.96 19.35 -5.60
N GLY A 782 32.91 18.71 -6.31
CA GLY A 782 34.07 19.40 -6.90
C GLY A 782 33.77 20.19 -8.17
N ILE A 783 32.75 19.79 -8.95
CA ILE A 783 32.48 20.39 -10.28
C ILE A 783 31.71 21.72 -10.17
N SER A 784 31.04 22.01 -9.05
CA SER A 784 30.27 23.25 -8.93
C SER A 784 31.11 24.51 -8.64
N ARG A 785 32.43 24.38 -8.41
CA ARG A 785 33.32 25.50 -8.11
C ARG A 785 34.16 26.01 -9.28
N GLU A 786 34.21 25.28 -10.39
CA GLU A 786 35.03 25.67 -11.55
C GLU A 786 34.24 25.92 -12.85
N ALA A 787 32.92 25.71 -12.86
CA ALA A 787 32.10 26.09 -14.01
C ALA A 787 31.90 27.62 -14.05
N PRO A 788 32.27 28.31 -15.15
CA PRO A 788 32.08 29.75 -15.24
C PRO A 788 30.57 30.11 -15.19
N PRO A 789 30.20 31.31 -14.71
CA PRO A 789 28.80 31.73 -14.50
C PRO A 789 27.90 31.72 -15.75
N SER A 790 28.44 31.40 -16.93
CA SER A 790 27.79 31.56 -18.22
C SER A 790 27.38 30.26 -18.93
N MET A 791 27.31 29.08 -18.27
CA MET A 791 26.90 27.88 -19.01
C MET A 791 26.45 26.60 -18.26
N VAL A 792 25.53 25.89 -18.92
CA VAL A 792 24.93 24.55 -18.69
C VAL A 792 23.82 24.49 -17.63
N CYS A 793 22.61 24.89 -18.03
CA CYS A 793 21.40 24.39 -17.39
C CYS A 793 21.00 23.08 -18.10
N MET A 794 21.12 21.94 -17.42
CA MET A 794 20.47 20.71 -17.87
C MET A 794 18.97 20.94 -17.88
N VAL A 795 18.34 20.95 -19.06
CA VAL A 795 16.88 20.91 -19.15
C VAL A 795 16.50 19.45 -18.93
N LYS A 796 16.03 19.13 -17.72
CA LYS A 796 15.72 17.76 -17.28
C LYS A 796 14.34 17.32 -17.78
N GLU A 797 14.13 17.44 -19.09
CA GLU A 797 12.96 16.88 -19.77
C GLU A 797 13.45 15.88 -20.83
N SER A 798 12.98 14.65 -20.72
CA SER A 798 13.33 13.56 -21.62
C SER A 798 12.37 13.60 -22.81
N TYR A 799 12.91 13.73 -24.03
CA TYR A 799 12.14 13.61 -25.26
C TYR A 799 12.68 12.43 -26.07
N PHE A 800 11.83 11.43 -26.32
CA PHE A 800 12.10 10.29 -27.22
C PHE A 800 13.46 9.60 -27.05
N GLY A 801 13.92 9.38 -25.81
CA GLY A 801 15.15 8.63 -25.54
C GLY A 801 16.45 9.46 -25.52
N TYR A 802 16.37 10.80 -25.53
CA TYR A 802 17.53 11.70 -25.46
C TYR A 802 17.40 12.74 -24.33
N ASN A 803 18.53 13.13 -23.75
CA ASN A 803 18.68 14.29 -22.88
C ASN A 803 19.05 15.53 -23.71
N LEU A 804 18.38 16.66 -23.47
CA LEU A 804 18.66 17.92 -24.17
C LEU A 804 19.55 18.84 -23.31
N LEU A 805 20.70 19.18 -23.87
CA LEU A 805 21.68 20.09 -23.25
C LEU A 805 21.64 21.43 -23.97
N ARG A 806 21.42 22.51 -23.21
CA ARG A 806 21.54 23.87 -23.75
C ARG A 806 22.98 24.34 -23.64
N VAL A 807 23.62 24.51 -24.80
CA VAL A 807 24.95 25.11 -24.97
C VAL A 807 24.80 26.51 -25.61
N GLN A 808 25.88 27.28 -25.71
CA GLN A 808 25.85 28.75 -25.88
C GLN A 808 25.24 29.13 -27.23
N SER A 809 25.40 28.28 -28.23
CA SER A 809 24.94 28.48 -29.61
C SER A 809 23.73 27.63 -29.99
N GLY A 810 23.20 26.77 -29.09
CA GLY A 810 22.06 25.90 -29.42
C GLY A 810 21.79 24.77 -28.43
N TYR A 811 21.10 23.73 -28.91
CA TYR A 811 20.77 22.54 -28.13
C TYR A 811 21.45 21.31 -28.73
N VAL A 812 21.95 20.44 -27.87
CA VAL A 812 22.54 19.14 -28.21
C VAL A 812 21.70 18.06 -27.56
N ALA A 813 21.25 17.06 -28.33
CA ALA A 813 20.54 15.90 -27.81
C ALA A 813 21.52 14.73 -27.61
N VAL A 814 21.47 14.10 -26.44
CA VAL A 814 22.36 12.98 -26.03
C VAL A 814 21.53 11.74 -25.75
N LYS A 815 21.81 10.62 -26.42
CA LYS A 815 21.01 9.40 -26.26
C LYS A 815 21.16 8.82 -24.85
N LEU A 816 20.04 8.48 -24.20
CA LEU A 816 20.02 7.90 -22.85
C LEU A 816 20.85 6.60 -22.82
N GLY A 817 21.76 6.49 -21.84
CA GLY A 817 22.63 5.32 -21.64
C GLY A 817 24.07 5.44 -22.16
N TYR A 818 24.44 6.55 -22.80
CA TYR A 818 25.84 6.84 -23.18
C TYR A 818 26.52 7.80 -22.20
N PRO A 819 27.81 7.61 -21.84
CA PRO A 819 28.53 8.53 -20.97
C PRO A 819 28.68 9.92 -21.62
N LEU A 820 28.50 10.98 -20.82
CA LEU A 820 28.56 12.36 -21.27
C LEU A 820 29.97 12.93 -21.08
N ASP A 821 30.68 13.14 -22.19
CA ASP A 821 31.93 13.90 -22.24
C ASP A 821 31.58 15.36 -22.60
N ILE A 822 31.58 16.24 -21.58
CA ILE A 822 31.14 17.64 -21.68
C ILE A 822 32.04 18.46 -22.63
N ASP A 823 33.35 18.21 -22.60
CA ASP A 823 34.31 18.94 -23.40
C ASP A 823 34.18 18.59 -24.88
N LYS A 824 33.92 17.32 -25.20
CA LYS A 824 33.60 16.90 -26.58
C LYS A 824 32.26 17.44 -27.07
N ALA A 825 31.21 17.43 -26.24
CA ALA A 825 29.88 17.91 -26.62
C ALA A 825 29.86 19.43 -26.91
N ALA A 826 30.74 20.20 -26.28
CA ALA A 826 30.88 21.63 -26.51
C ALA A 826 31.67 22.00 -27.80
N SER A 827 32.48 21.07 -28.32
CA SER A 827 33.48 21.36 -29.37
C SER A 827 32.96 21.43 -30.83
N ALA A 828 31.64 21.31 -31.06
CA ALA A 828 31.00 21.41 -32.38
C ALA A 828 31.51 20.47 -33.51
N ASP A 829 32.48 19.59 -33.29
CA ASP A 829 33.05 18.68 -34.31
C ASP A 829 32.85 17.18 -34.02
N ALA A 830 31.94 16.82 -33.10
CA ALA A 830 31.65 15.42 -32.80
C ALA A 830 30.97 14.69 -33.99
N PRO A 831 31.39 13.44 -34.32
CA PRO A 831 30.76 12.64 -35.36
C PRO A 831 29.32 12.23 -34.95
N LEU A 832 28.44 12.16 -35.97
CA LEU A 832 26.96 12.04 -35.91
C LEU A 832 26.38 10.80 -35.20
N GLY A 833 27.16 10.04 -34.43
CA GLY A 833 26.72 8.78 -33.81
C GLY A 833 25.76 8.99 -32.62
N PRO A 834 26.23 9.29 -31.39
CA PRO A 834 25.36 9.41 -30.21
C PRO A 834 24.84 10.83 -29.92
N TYR A 835 25.18 11.82 -30.76
CA TYR A 835 24.89 13.25 -30.56
C TYR A 835 24.26 13.87 -31.80
N VAL A 836 23.11 14.55 -31.64
CA VAL A 836 22.38 15.15 -32.76
C VAL A 836 22.25 16.67 -32.58
N ARG A 837 22.57 17.44 -33.64
CA ARG A 837 22.58 18.92 -33.62
C ARG A 837 21.18 19.51 -33.92
N ARG A 838 20.99 20.77 -33.52
CA ARG A 838 19.76 21.59 -33.63
C ARG A 838 19.02 21.52 -34.98
N ALA A 839 19.72 21.40 -36.11
CA ALA A 839 19.07 21.35 -37.44
C ALA A 839 18.27 20.05 -37.65
N THR A 840 18.84 18.90 -37.28
CA THR A 840 18.20 17.59 -37.42
C THR A 840 17.13 17.34 -36.35
N VAL A 841 17.24 17.94 -35.16
CA VAL A 841 16.17 17.94 -34.15
C VAL A 841 14.93 18.68 -34.65
N LYS A 842 15.11 19.75 -35.43
CA LYS A 842 14.01 20.48 -36.07
C LYS A 842 13.32 19.64 -37.16
N GLU A 843 14.09 18.90 -37.96
CA GLU A 843 13.55 17.97 -38.97
C GLU A 843 12.83 16.77 -38.35
N LEU A 844 13.35 16.21 -37.25
CA LEU A 844 12.69 15.17 -36.45
C LEU A 844 11.40 15.69 -35.81
N ALA A 845 11.42 16.90 -35.24
CA ALA A 845 10.24 17.54 -34.66
C ALA A 845 9.19 17.87 -35.74
N GLN A 846 9.60 18.25 -36.95
CA GLN A 846 8.69 18.49 -38.08
C GLN A 846 8.10 17.20 -38.66
N ALA A 847 8.88 16.12 -38.72
CA ALA A 847 8.40 14.80 -39.13
C ALA A 847 7.39 14.22 -38.12
N VAL A 848 7.59 14.45 -36.82
CA VAL A 848 6.64 14.08 -35.77
C VAL A 848 5.41 14.99 -35.80
N ALA A 849 5.58 16.32 -35.91
CA ALA A 849 4.48 17.26 -36.04
C ALA A 849 3.57 16.95 -37.25
N SER A 850 4.12 16.42 -38.35
CA SER A 850 3.32 15.96 -39.49
C SER A 850 2.53 14.66 -39.25
N LYS A 851 2.88 13.89 -38.21
CA LYS A 851 2.17 12.68 -37.74
C LYS A 851 1.32 12.90 -36.49
N SER A 852 1.57 13.96 -35.72
CA SER A 852 0.86 14.32 -34.49
C SER A 852 0.00 15.59 -34.64
N ALA A 853 -0.28 16.03 -35.87
CA ALA A 853 -1.14 17.18 -36.19
C ALA A 853 -2.63 17.01 -35.81
N SER A 854 -2.95 16.18 -34.81
CA SER A 854 -4.30 16.09 -34.22
C SER A 854 -4.35 16.33 -32.72
N ALA A 855 -3.28 16.80 -32.06
CA ALA A 855 -3.35 17.16 -30.64
C ALA A 855 -2.32 18.25 -30.26
N GLU A 856 -2.79 19.50 -30.14
CA GLU A 856 -2.05 20.60 -29.50
C GLU A 856 -2.26 20.57 -27.97
N GLN A 857 -1.17 20.69 -27.19
CA GLN A 857 -1.21 21.07 -25.77
C GLN A 857 -1.19 22.59 -25.62
N PRO A 858 -2.07 23.24 -24.83
CA PRO A 858 -2.12 24.71 -24.79
C PRO A 858 -1.21 25.31 -23.70
N MET A 859 -0.46 26.36 -24.07
CA MET A 859 0.01 27.40 -23.14
C MET A 859 -1.17 28.29 -22.75
N LEU A 860 -1.23 28.68 -21.48
CA LEU A 860 -2.41 29.29 -20.90
C LEU A 860 -2.16 30.76 -20.56
N VAL A 861 -2.63 31.60 -21.48
CA VAL A 861 -2.67 33.06 -21.35
C VAL A 861 -4.12 33.41 -20.99
N CYS A 862 -4.32 34.04 -19.84
CA CYS A 862 -5.64 34.58 -19.47
C CYS A 862 -5.69 36.06 -19.86
N GLU A 863 -6.39 36.39 -20.96
CA GLU A 863 -6.77 37.75 -21.30
C GLU A 863 -8.21 37.99 -20.80
N GLU A 864 -8.38 38.76 -19.74
CA GLU A 864 -9.69 39.33 -19.39
C GLU A 864 -9.76 40.76 -19.93
N SER A 865 -10.64 40.97 -20.91
CA SER A 865 -11.07 42.30 -21.37
C SER A 865 -12.39 42.69 -20.72
N ARG A 866 -12.31 43.76 -19.92
CA ARG A 866 -13.34 44.62 -19.30
C ARG A 866 -14.05 44.16 -18.04
#